data_AF-A0A409VIT9-F1
#
_entry.id   AF-A0A409VIT9-F1
#
_cell.length_a   1.000
_cell.length_b   1.000
_cell.length_c   1.000
_cell.angle_alpha   90.00
_cell.angle_beta   90.00
_cell.angle_gamma   90.00
#
_symmetry.space_group_name_H-M   'P 1'
#
loop_
_entity.id
_entity.type
_entity.pdbx_description
1 polymer ?
#
loop_
_entity_poly.entity_id
_entity_poly.type
_entity_poly.pdbx_seq_one_letter_code
_entity_poly.pdbx_strand_id
1 'polypeptide(L)'
;MQGFQRARAQRPLGAHGVSPAPDRPPPSAGPVAAPSHYLQTPSNNPPAQYFNPQAQLQNFDRLASYASRIKELALSRSNSDDPTNGLDPSFYAALASTPACPKPLLPNLRRWAFLPFVLTSCKVLARLLFGRIGRIVMRNGILMGNIDVVAINDPFIDPDYMVYMFKYDSVHGQYKGTIEHKDGKLIVDGKPIRVFNEKDPSNIKISTHEHGVCAFFPEEDGLWTDFGPCRCKAHLDGGAKKVVITAPSKDAPMYVMGVNHKEYNPEHKIVRPPASIPAISIVDALPAGLKCICTTNCLASLAKILHDKYTIVEGLMTTVHATTATQKTVDGPSHKDWRAGRSVNNNIIPSSTGAAKAVTKVIPSLEGKLTGMAFRVPTLDSSVVDLTVRVEKTAKYDDIKKTFKDASESKEYKGIMGYTEDDVVSTDFIGSNYSSIFDAKAGIGLNDHFVKLIAWSKLASTGKLLSSIRSRSALTEVLQKFSFGRIGRIVFRNALELQGIEVVAINDPFIDLSYMVYMFKYDSVHGRFKGTVEAKDGKLVINGVAITVFAEKDPSAIQWGSTGAEYIVESTGVFTTIDKASAHLKGGAKKVIISAPSADAPMYVCGVNLDSYDPKHKVISNASCTTNCLAPLAKIIHDKYGIVEGLMTTVHATTATQKTVDGPSNKDWRGGRSVANNIIPSSTGAAKAVGKVIPSLNGKLTGLSFRVPTLDVSVVDLVVRLEKSTTYDDIKATIKAAAEGEYKGIVGYTDEQVVSTDFIGNENSSIFDANAGIQLNPNFVKLISWYDNEWGYSRRVCDLLKYAAEQDKAAGL
;
A
#
# COMPACT_ATOMS: atom_id res chain seq x y z
N MET A 1 -33.03 46.52 11.27
CA MET A 1 -32.55 47.16 10.02
C MET A 1 -32.40 46.02 9.01
N GLN A 2 -33.14 46.00 7.89
CA GLN A 2 -32.75 46.61 6.60
C GLN A 2 -31.31 46.23 6.19
N GLY A 3 -31.02 45.61 5.04
CA GLY A 3 -31.84 45.04 3.94
C GLY A 3 -30.90 44.22 3.03
N PHE A 4 -31.35 43.25 2.22
CA PHE A 4 -31.92 43.48 0.88
C PHE A 4 -32.57 42.20 0.31
N GLN A 5 -33.58 42.36 -0.55
CA GLN A 5 -34.07 41.32 -1.47
C GLN A 5 -33.83 41.74 -2.92
N ARG A 6 -33.68 40.76 -3.84
CA ARG A 6 -34.07 40.71 -5.28
C ARG A 6 -33.14 39.74 -6.03
N ALA A 7 -33.55 39.03 -7.09
CA ALA A 7 -34.88 38.67 -7.57
C ALA A 7 -34.77 37.44 -8.52
N ARG A 8 -35.90 36.77 -8.82
CA ARG A 8 -35.97 35.75 -9.88
C ARG A 8 -36.13 36.38 -11.27
N ALA A 9 -35.67 35.66 -12.29
CA ALA A 9 -36.19 35.74 -13.67
C ALA A 9 -36.55 34.31 -14.15
N GLN A 10 -37.36 34.17 -15.21
CA GLN A 10 -37.86 32.86 -15.69
C GLN A 10 -37.94 32.79 -17.21
N ARG A 11 -37.71 31.57 -17.75
CA ARG A 11 -38.34 31.01 -18.97
C ARG A 11 -37.93 31.66 -20.32
N PRO A 12 -38.24 31.06 -21.51
CA PRO A 12 -39.23 30.00 -21.80
C PRO A 12 -38.69 28.68 -22.38
N LEU A 13 -39.64 27.80 -22.72
CA LEU A 13 -39.45 26.48 -23.34
C LEU A 13 -39.58 26.53 -24.88
N GLY A 14 -39.08 25.48 -25.56
CA GLY A 14 -39.50 25.05 -26.90
C GLY A 14 -39.57 23.50 -26.93
N ALA A 15 -40.47 22.91 -27.73
CA ALA A 15 -40.77 21.47 -27.69
C ALA A 15 -41.32 20.91 -29.03
N HIS A 16 -41.47 19.57 -29.08
CA HIS A 16 -41.99 18.71 -30.18
C HIS A 16 -41.04 18.48 -31.37
N GLY A 17 -40.93 17.28 -31.99
CA GLY A 17 -41.49 15.94 -31.67
C GLY A 17 -40.62 14.80 -32.29
N VAL A 18 -40.50 13.60 -31.69
CA VAL A 18 -41.37 12.39 -31.77
C VAL A 18 -41.11 11.45 -32.99
N SER A 19 -40.33 10.37 -32.74
CA SER A 19 -40.43 8.92 -33.14
C SER A 19 -40.90 8.43 -34.54
N PRO A 20 -40.69 7.13 -34.96
CA PRO A 20 -39.86 6.03 -34.41
C PRO A 20 -38.97 5.29 -35.48
N ALA A 21 -38.47 4.08 -35.17
CA ALA A 21 -37.70 3.12 -36.03
C ALA A 21 -38.65 2.07 -36.73
N PRO A 22 -38.27 0.86 -37.29
CA PRO A 22 -37.10 -0.02 -37.04
C PRO A 22 -36.53 -0.89 -38.22
N ASP A 23 -35.71 -1.91 -37.87
CA ASP A 23 -35.53 -3.26 -38.49
C ASP A 23 -34.35 -3.70 -39.41
N ARG A 24 -34.25 -5.04 -39.56
CA ARG A 24 -33.13 -5.99 -39.89
C ARG A 24 -33.76 -7.33 -40.43
N PRO A 25 -33.07 -8.48 -40.69
CA PRO A 25 -31.68 -8.78 -41.12
C PRO A 25 -31.53 -9.66 -42.43
N PRO A 26 -31.09 -10.96 -42.41
CA PRO A 26 -29.83 -11.57 -42.97
C PRO A 26 -30.07 -12.39 -44.31
N PRO A 27 -29.31 -13.43 -44.79
CA PRO A 27 -28.19 -14.28 -44.25
C PRO A 27 -27.11 -14.76 -45.29
N SER A 28 -26.59 -16.01 -45.11
CA SER A 28 -25.62 -16.82 -45.92
C SER A 28 -24.12 -16.44 -45.83
N ALA A 29 -23.19 -17.29 -45.34
CA ALA A 29 -22.71 -18.66 -45.71
C ALA A 29 -21.80 -18.63 -46.96
N GLY A 30 -20.53 -19.11 -47.00
CA GLY A 30 -19.89 -20.35 -46.51
C GLY A 30 -19.37 -21.15 -47.75
N PRO A 31 -18.45 -22.15 -47.70
CA PRO A 31 -17.65 -22.70 -46.60
C PRO A 31 -16.13 -22.95 -46.88
N VAL A 32 -15.40 -23.36 -45.83
CA VAL A 32 -14.33 -24.40 -45.72
C VAL A 32 -13.65 -25.00 -46.98
N ALA A 33 -12.30 -25.04 -47.02
CA ALA A 33 -11.48 -26.26 -47.26
C ALA A 33 -9.94 -26.06 -47.16
N ALA A 34 -9.24 -27.09 -46.63
CA ALA A 34 -7.82 -27.44 -46.83
C ALA A 34 -7.76 -29.00 -46.88
N PRO A 35 -6.71 -29.70 -47.40
CA PRO A 35 -5.47 -29.91 -46.59
C PRO A 35 -4.16 -30.34 -47.32
N SER A 36 -3.05 -30.41 -46.55
CA SER A 36 -1.91 -31.37 -46.71
C SER A 36 -0.94 -31.22 -47.93
N HIS A 37 0.24 -31.89 -48.04
CA HIS A 37 0.92 -32.93 -47.23
C HIS A 37 2.49 -32.83 -47.32
N TYR A 38 3.18 -33.03 -46.18
CA TYR A 38 4.46 -33.79 -45.93
C TYR A 38 5.81 -33.58 -46.70
N LEU A 39 6.91 -33.43 -45.91
CA LEU A 39 8.30 -33.96 -46.03
C LEU A 39 9.14 -33.68 -47.31
N GLN A 40 10.48 -33.66 -47.34
CA GLN A 40 11.56 -34.24 -46.50
C GLN A 40 12.91 -33.49 -46.70
N THR A 41 13.98 -33.81 -45.93
CA THR A 41 15.37 -33.32 -46.14
C THR A 41 16.37 -34.49 -46.30
N PRO A 42 17.61 -34.25 -46.79
CA PRO A 42 18.79 -34.51 -45.93
C PRO A 42 20.02 -33.58 -46.13
N SER A 43 21.12 -33.91 -45.44
CA SER A 43 22.33 -33.12 -45.14
C SER A 43 23.57 -33.35 -46.04
N ASN A 44 24.64 -32.55 -45.87
CA ASN A 44 26.05 -33.03 -45.95
C ASN A 44 27.06 -32.04 -45.30
N ASN A 45 28.16 -32.55 -44.69
CA ASN A 45 29.25 -31.74 -44.10
C ASN A 45 30.55 -32.58 -43.80
N PRO A 46 31.80 -32.13 -44.12
CA PRO A 46 33.09 -32.84 -43.87
C PRO A 46 34.04 -32.12 -42.82
N PRO A 47 35.25 -32.66 -42.47
CA PRO A 47 35.75 -32.64 -41.07
C PRO A 47 37.09 -31.87 -40.76
N ALA A 48 37.71 -32.14 -39.59
CA ALA A 48 38.72 -31.30 -38.89
C ALA A 48 40.14 -31.92 -38.71
N GLN A 49 41.08 -31.16 -38.10
CA GLN A 49 42.47 -31.58 -37.75
C GLN A 49 42.93 -31.10 -36.34
N TYR A 50 44.16 -31.50 -35.93
CA TYR A 50 44.60 -31.71 -34.53
C TYR A 50 45.36 -30.55 -33.80
N PHE A 51 45.55 -30.74 -32.48
CA PHE A 51 46.19 -29.84 -31.49
C PHE A 51 47.68 -30.17 -31.20
N ASN A 52 48.43 -29.21 -30.61
CA ASN A 52 49.74 -29.43 -29.97
C ASN A 52 49.86 -28.61 -28.65
N PRO A 53 50.14 -29.20 -27.47
CA PRO A 53 50.15 -28.48 -26.20
C PRO A 53 51.42 -27.66 -25.86
N GLN A 54 52.62 -28.13 -26.23
CA GLN A 54 53.87 -27.57 -25.67
C GLN A 54 54.12 -26.10 -26.04
N ALA A 55 53.60 -25.66 -27.19
CA ALA A 55 53.70 -24.27 -27.62
C ALA A 55 52.90 -23.27 -26.76
N GLN A 56 52.00 -23.73 -25.87
CA GLN A 56 51.21 -22.81 -25.03
C GLN A 56 51.94 -22.37 -23.76
N LEU A 57 52.72 -23.24 -23.09
CA LEU A 57 53.35 -22.88 -21.80
C LEU A 57 54.34 -21.71 -21.94
N GLN A 58 55.24 -21.75 -22.92
CA GLN A 58 56.23 -20.67 -23.15
C GLN A 58 55.61 -19.32 -23.50
N ASN A 59 54.35 -19.28 -23.93
CA ASN A 59 53.60 -18.04 -24.15
C ASN A 59 52.95 -17.50 -22.88
N PHE A 60 52.57 -18.37 -21.92
CA PHE A 60 51.95 -17.96 -20.65
C PHE A 60 52.93 -17.20 -19.75
N ASP A 61 54.17 -17.67 -19.57
CA ASP A 61 55.16 -17.00 -18.72
C ASP A 61 55.53 -15.60 -19.24
N ARG A 62 55.62 -15.45 -20.57
CA ARG A 62 55.84 -14.15 -21.23
C ARG A 62 54.66 -13.19 -21.06
N LEU A 63 53.42 -13.70 -21.09
CA LEU A 63 52.21 -12.91 -20.81
C LEU A 63 52.12 -12.49 -19.34
N ALA A 64 52.47 -13.36 -18.40
CA ALA A 64 52.50 -13.03 -16.97
C ALA A 64 53.51 -11.92 -16.65
N SER A 65 54.71 -12.01 -17.24
CA SER A 65 55.74 -10.96 -17.15
C SER A 65 55.23 -9.60 -17.64
N TYR A 66 54.56 -9.55 -18.80
CA TYR A 66 53.99 -8.33 -19.35
C TYR A 66 52.86 -7.75 -18.48
N ALA A 67 51.96 -8.62 -17.98
CA ALA A 67 50.84 -8.21 -17.15
C ALA A 67 51.30 -7.60 -15.81
N SER A 68 52.34 -8.16 -15.18
CA SER A 68 52.89 -7.62 -13.93
C SER A 68 53.47 -6.21 -14.13
N ARG A 69 54.21 -5.98 -15.23
CA ARG A 69 54.88 -4.70 -15.49
C ARG A 69 53.90 -3.58 -15.89
N ILE A 70 52.80 -3.92 -16.56
CA ILE A 70 51.67 -3.01 -16.78
C ILE A 70 51.00 -2.63 -15.45
N LYS A 71 50.88 -3.58 -14.52
CA LYS A 71 50.25 -3.36 -13.20
C LYS A 71 51.08 -2.43 -12.31
N GLU A 72 52.42 -2.56 -12.31
CA GLU A 72 53.32 -1.65 -11.61
C GLU A 72 53.24 -0.21 -12.16
N LEU A 73 53.22 -0.06 -13.50
CA LEU A 73 53.09 1.25 -14.16
C LEU A 73 51.71 1.92 -13.99
N ALA A 74 50.66 1.13 -13.74
CA ALA A 74 49.35 1.66 -13.37
C ALA A 74 49.31 2.13 -11.91
N LEU A 75 49.93 1.36 -10.99
CA LEU A 75 49.97 1.67 -9.56
C LEU A 75 50.88 2.86 -9.22
N SER A 76 51.95 3.11 -10.00
CA SER A 76 52.81 4.29 -9.79
C SER A 76 52.15 5.62 -10.18
N ARG A 77 50.99 5.60 -10.85
CA ARG A 77 50.20 6.79 -11.22
C ARG A 77 48.89 6.96 -10.43
N SER A 78 48.56 6.08 -9.49
CA SER A 78 47.34 6.21 -8.66
C SER A 78 47.50 7.13 -7.44
N ASN A 79 48.67 7.75 -7.25
CA ASN A 79 49.03 8.54 -6.07
C ASN A 79 49.26 10.03 -6.41
N SER A 80 48.43 10.61 -7.28
CA SER A 80 48.46 12.04 -7.64
C SER A 80 47.06 12.64 -7.65
N ASP A 81 46.82 13.67 -6.83
CA ASP A 81 45.49 14.19 -6.48
C ASP A 81 44.82 15.10 -7.56
N ASP A 82 45.06 14.86 -8.85
CA ASP A 82 44.45 15.60 -9.97
C ASP A 82 43.53 14.69 -10.82
N PRO A 83 42.20 14.89 -10.81
CA PRO A 83 41.26 14.09 -11.59
C PRO A 83 41.24 14.34 -13.11
N THR A 84 41.97 15.34 -13.62
CA THR A 84 41.74 15.89 -14.97
C THR A 84 42.65 15.36 -16.08
N ASN A 85 43.76 14.70 -15.75
CA ASN A 85 44.73 14.21 -16.73
C ASN A 85 44.34 12.86 -17.34
N GLY A 86 43.78 12.90 -18.56
CA GLY A 86 43.61 11.72 -19.42
C GLY A 86 44.94 11.14 -19.91
N LEU A 87 44.91 9.93 -20.48
CA LEU A 87 46.11 9.26 -21.01
C LEU A 87 46.72 10.05 -22.17
N ASP A 88 48.00 10.40 -22.02
CA ASP A 88 48.83 11.07 -23.03
C ASP A 88 48.87 10.26 -24.36
N PRO A 89 48.55 10.86 -25.52
CA PRO A 89 48.69 10.24 -26.84
C PRO A 89 50.06 9.62 -27.14
N SER A 90 51.14 10.09 -26.52
CA SER A 90 52.49 9.52 -26.68
C SER A 90 52.56 8.03 -26.30
N PHE A 91 51.72 7.59 -25.35
CA PHE A 91 51.63 6.20 -24.92
C PHE A 91 51.20 5.25 -26.04
N TYR A 92 50.29 5.70 -26.92
CA TYR A 92 49.84 4.93 -28.07
C TYR A 92 50.86 4.93 -29.21
N ALA A 93 51.65 6.00 -29.36
CA ALA A 93 52.74 6.05 -30.34
C ALA A 93 53.86 5.07 -30.01
N ALA A 94 54.26 4.96 -28.73
CA ALA A 94 55.28 4.01 -28.27
C ALA A 94 54.84 2.53 -28.44
N LEU A 95 53.54 2.24 -28.31
CA LEU A 95 52.97 0.91 -28.54
C LEU A 95 52.92 0.52 -30.03
N ALA A 96 52.93 1.50 -30.95
CA ALA A 96 52.87 1.25 -32.39
C ALA A 96 54.25 1.01 -33.05
N SER A 97 55.35 1.36 -32.37
CA SER A 97 56.70 1.40 -32.95
C SER A 97 57.59 0.17 -32.66
N THR A 98 57.06 -0.89 -32.04
CA THR A 98 57.83 -2.10 -31.68
C THR A 98 57.79 -3.19 -32.77
N PRO A 99 58.91 -3.55 -33.40
CA PRO A 99 58.90 -4.36 -34.63
C PRO A 99 58.92 -5.89 -34.38
N ALA A 100 57.87 -6.46 -33.78
CA ALA A 100 57.54 -7.89 -33.89
C ALA A 100 56.17 -8.24 -33.26
N CYS A 101 55.06 -8.07 -33.99
CA CYS A 101 53.76 -8.62 -33.58
C CYS A 101 53.17 -9.49 -34.71
N PRO A 102 52.91 -10.80 -34.50
CA PRO A 102 52.31 -11.65 -35.52
C PRO A 102 50.84 -11.27 -35.75
N LYS A 103 50.46 -11.17 -37.02
CA LYS A 103 49.16 -10.62 -37.46
C LYS A 103 47.87 -11.23 -36.85
N PRO A 104 47.81 -12.50 -36.36
CA PRO A 104 46.59 -13.04 -35.73
C PRO A 104 46.14 -12.35 -34.43
N LEU A 105 46.96 -11.52 -33.76
CA LEU A 105 46.65 -10.98 -32.44
C LEU A 105 45.89 -9.64 -32.42
N LEU A 106 45.85 -8.89 -33.52
CA LEU A 106 45.14 -7.59 -33.58
C LEU A 106 43.64 -7.66 -33.19
N PRO A 107 42.84 -8.68 -33.58
CA PRO A 107 41.44 -8.76 -33.19
C PRO A 107 41.24 -8.87 -31.67
N ASN A 108 42.15 -9.55 -30.97
CA ASN A 108 42.06 -9.75 -29.53
C ASN A 108 42.64 -8.56 -28.76
N LEU A 109 43.74 -7.94 -29.23
CA LEU A 109 44.23 -6.69 -28.65
C LEU A 109 43.20 -5.55 -28.77
N ARG A 110 42.44 -5.47 -29.88
CA ARG A 110 41.29 -4.54 -29.97
C ARG A 110 40.19 -4.86 -28.96
N ARG A 111 39.88 -6.13 -28.68
CA ARG A 111 38.91 -6.51 -27.63
C ARG A 111 39.37 -6.14 -26.21
N TRP A 112 40.66 -6.30 -25.90
CA TRP A 112 41.19 -5.98 -24.56
C TRP A 112 41.43 -4.48 -24.35
N ALA A 113 41.85 -3.73 -25.38
CA ALA A 113 41.96 -2.27 -25.31
C ALA A 113 40.59 -1.57 -25.14
N PHE A 114 39.50 -2.20 -25.60
CA PHE A 114 38.13 -1.72 -25.35
C PHE A 114 37.60 -2.10 -23.96
N LEU A 115 38.22 -3.02 -23.22
CA LEU A 115 37.65 -3.55 -21.98
C LEU A 115 37.46 -2.47 -20.87
N PRO A 116 38.32 -1.44 -20.72
CA PRO A 116 38.05 -0.29 -19.84
C PRO A 116 36.96 0.65 -20.37
N PHE A 117 36.72 0.67 -21.68
CA PHE A 117 35.76 1.54 -22.37
C PHE A 117 34.34 0.95 -22.47
N VAL A 118 34.13 -0.30 -22.02
CA VAL A 118 32.80 -0.94 -21.90
C VAL A 118 32.19 -0.72 -20.50
N LEU A 119 32.55 0.39 -19.84
CA LEU A 119 31.62 1.10 -18.96
C LEU A 119 30.59 1.85 -19.82
N THR A 120 29.72 1.10 -20.51
CA THR A 120 28.75 1.66 -21.44
C THR A 120 27.71 2.50 -20.71
N SER A 121 27.83 3.83 -20.76
CA SER A 121 26.75 4.70 -20.32
C SER A 121 25.55 4.54 -21.27
N CYS A 122 24.39 4.22 -20.71
CA CYS A 122 23.18 4.13 -21.50
C CYS A 122 22.63 5.53 -21.72
N LYS A 123 22.71 6.04 -22.95
CA LYS A 123 21.98 7.24 -23.36
C LYS A 123 20.49 6.91 -23.36
N VAL A 124 19.72 7.53 -22.47
CA VAL A 124 18.27 7.33 -22.38
C VAL A 124 17.58 8.58 -22.87
N LEU A 125 16.74 8.43 -23.90
CA LEU A 125 15.78 9.42 -24.32
C LEU A 125 14.49 9.18 -23.55
N ALA A 126 14.26 9.95 -22.50
CA ALA A 126 13.17 9.67 -21.59
C ALA A 126 11.97 10.56 -21.93
N ARG A 127 10.86 9.95 -22.41
CA ARG A 127 9.54 10.61 -22.40
C ARG A 127 9.00 10.57 -20.97
N LEU A 128 9.70 11.33 -20.11
CA LEU A 128 9.24 11.69 -18.78
C LEU A 128 8.24 12.82 -18.98
N LEU A 129 6.99 12.55 -18.61
CA LEU A 129 6.16 13.63 -18.08
C LEU A 129 6.80 13.99 -16.73
N PHE A 130 7.13 15.26 -16.52
CA PHE A 130 7.93 15.80 -15.42
C PHE A 130 7.16 15.86 -14.08
N GLY A 131 6.03 15.18 -14.03
CA GLY A 131 5.40 14.69 -12.81
C GLY A 131 6.33 13.77 -11.99
N ARG A 132 5.78 13.29 -10.88
CA ARG A 132 6.51 12.60 -9.79
C ARG A 132 7.45 11.49 -10.27
N ILE A 133 6.93 10.54 -11.04
CA ILE A 133 7.71 9.38 -11.54
C ILE A 133 8.88 9.86 -12.41
N GLY A 134 8.64 10.85 -13.28
CA GLY A 134 9.65 11.39 -14.18
C GLY A 134 10.86 11.97 -13.43
N ARG A 135 10.60 12.82 -12.44
CA ARG A 135 11.67 13.44 -11.61
C ARG A 135 12.45 12.42 -10.80
N ILE A 136 11.77 11.41 -10.24
CA ILE A 136 12.42 10.33 -9.48
C ILE A 136 13.37 9.52 -10.39
N VAL A 137 12.90 9.13 -11.56
CA VAL A 137 13.70 8.39 -12.56
C VAL A 137 14.91 9.19 -13.03
N MET A 138 14.73 10.50 -13.26
CA MET A 138 15.81 11.41 -13.64
C MET A 138 16.86 11.58 -12.52
N ARG A 139 16.43 11.83 -11.27
CA ARG A 139 17.33 11.87 -10.10
C ARG A 139 18.15 10.58 -9.97
N ASN A 140 17.52 9.41 -10.17
CA ASN A 140 18.22 8.12 -10.14
C ASN A 140 19.23 7.98 -11.27
N GLY A 141 18.87 8.31 -12.52
CA GLY A 141 19.76 8.19 -13.67
C GLY A 141 21.07 8.97 -13.48
N ILE A 142 20.95 10.20 -12.98
CA ILE A 142 22.11 11.06 -12.64
C ILE A 142 22.94 10.43 -11.51
N LEU A 143 22.31 10.05 -10.40
CA LEU A 143 22.99 9.51 -9.20
C LEU A 143 23.62 8.12 -9.40
N MET A 144 23.16 7.35 -10.40
CA MET A 144 23.76 6.07 -10.78
C MET A 144 24.98 6.23 -11.70
N GLY A 145 25.16 7.39 -12.35
CA GLY A 145 26.34 7.75 -13.14
C GLY A 145 26.51 7.03 -14.49
N ASN A 146 25.82 5.91 -14.70
CA ASN A 146 25.86 5.08 -15.91
C ASN A 146 24.62 5.20 -16.81
N ILE A 147 23.69 6.11 -16.48
CA ILE A 147 22.58 6.53 -17.35
C ILE A 147 22.79 8.01 -17.70
N ASP A 148 22.91 8.31 -18.99
CA ASP A 148 22.92 9.69 -19.48
C ASP A 148 21.51 10.03 -20.00
N VAL A 149 20.76 10.85 -19.26
CA VAL A 149 19.46 11.38 -19.72
C VAL A 149 19.73 12.49 -20.74
N VAL A 150 19.48 12.23 -22.03
CA VAL A 150 19.90 13.14 -23.13
C VAL A 150 18.79 14.04 -23.67
N ALA A 151 17.52 13.76 -23.34
CA ALA A 151 16.41 14.69 -23.48
C ALA A 151 15.19 14.26 -22.65
N ILE A 152 14.27 15.20 -22.48
CA ILE A 152 12.97 15.07 -21.79
C ILE A 152 11.87 15.61 -22.73
N ASN A 153 10.66 15.06 -22.66
CA ASN A 153 9.49 15.63 -23.35
C ASN A 153 8.27 15.69 -22.44
N ASP A 154 7.94 16.91 -21.99
CA ASP A 154 6.70 17.22 -21.30
C ASP A 154 6.03 18.42 -21.99
N PRO A 155 4.80 18.27 -22.53
CA PRO A 155 4.09 19.31 -23.24
C PRO A 155 3.08 20.10 -22.38
N PHE A 156 3.18 19.99 -21.06
CA PHE A 156 2.29 20.60 -20.08
C PHE A 156 3.04 21.45 -19.04
N ILE A 157 4.31 21.14 -18.79
CA ILE A 157 5.16 21.80 -17.79
C ILE A 157 6.19 22.72 -18.46
N ASP A 158 6.29 23.94 -17.94
CA ASP A 158 7.30 24.93 -18.30
C ASP A 158 8.72 24.54 -17.78
N PRO A 159 9.82 24.75 -18.54
CA PRO A 159 11.17 24.39 -18.13
C PRO A 159 11.68 25.05 -16.83
N ASP A 160 11.32 26.31 -16.53
CA ASP A 160 11.71 26.96 -15.27
C ASP A 160 10.92 26.33 -14.09
N TYR A 161 9.68 25.91 -14.33
CA TYR A 161 8.94 25.11 -13.36
C TYR A 161 9.52 23.68 -13.21
N MET A 162 10.12 23.10 -14.26
CA MET A 162 10.91 21.86 -14.13
C MET A 162 12.12 22.07 -13.20
N VAL A 163 12.87 23.17 -13.37
CA VAL A 163 13.98 23.53 -12.46
C VAL A 163 13.47 23.63 -11.02
N TYR A 164 12.36 24.33 -10.79
CA TYR A 164 11.77 24.48 -9.46
C TYR A 164 11.36 23.13 -8.85
N MET A 165 10.55 22.33 -9.54
CA MET A 165 10.03 21.04 -9.05
C MET A 165 11.10 19.95 -8.94
N PHE A 166 12.19 20.05 -9.69
CA PHE A 166 13.35 19.17 -9.52
C PHE A 166 14.20 19.60 -8.33
N LYS A 167 14.37 20.92 -8.11
CA LYS A 167 15.12 21.47 -6.99
C LYS A 167 14.40 21.27 -5.66
N TYR A 168 13.08 21.39 -5.62
CA TYR A 168 12.24 21.25 -4.42
C TYR A 168 11.16 20.17 -4.62
N ASP A 169 11.37 18.98 -4.06
CA ASP A 169 10.38 17.89 -4.11
C ASP A 169 9.83 17.60 -2.70
N SER A 170 8.51 17.60 -2.53
CA SER A 170 7.84 17.47 -1.23
C SER A 170 8.01 16.09 -0.56
N VAL A 171 8.52 15.09 -1.28
CA VAL A 171 8.70 13.72 -0.79
C VAL A 171 10.19 13.39 -0.63
N HIS A 172 11.00 13.78 -1.60
CA HIS A 172 12.43 13.48 -1.66
C HIS A 172 13.32 14.63 -1.20
N GLY A 173 12.72 15.72 -0.72
CA GLY A 173 13.40 16.92 -0.29
C GLY A 173 14.12 17.65 -1.43
N GLN A 174 14.92 18.64 -1.01
CA GLN A 174 15.69 19.49 -1.91
C GLN A 174 16.81 18.69 -2.60
N TYR A 175 16.93 18.84 -3.92
CA TYR A 175 18.06 18.30 -4.68
C TYR A 175 19.38 18.94 -4.20
N LYS A 176 20.44 18.14 -4.14
CA LYS A 176 21.75 18.55 -3.57
C LYS A 176 22.77 18.97 -4.62
N GLY A 177 22.58 18.56 -5.87
CA GLY A 177 23.35 19.04 -7.01
C GLY A 177 22.81 20.36 -7.57
N THR A 178 23.37 20.82 -8.69
CA THR A 178 22.90 22.02 -9.39
C THR A 178 21.83 21.69 -10.42
N ILE A 179 20.85 22.59 -10.58
CA ILE A 179 19.97 22.61 -11.75
C ILE A 179 19.62 24.06 -12.13
N GLU A 180 19.72 24.36 -13.42
CA GLU A 180 19.25 25.60 -14.06
C GLU A 180 18.61 25.27 -15.43
N HIS A 181 17.85 26.23 -15.98
CA HIS A 181 17.37 26.18 -17.36
C HIS A 181 18.11 27.26 -18.15
N LYS A 182 18.70 26.86 -19.28
CA LYS A 182 19.57 27.72 -20.09
C LYS A 182 19.60 27.23 -21.54
N ASP A 183 19.56 28.15 -22.50
CA ASP A 183 19.67 27.85 -23.94
C ASP A 183 18.72 26.72 -24.42
N GLY A 184 17.50 26.68 -23.89
CA GLY A 184 16.47 25.66 -24.18
C GLY A 184 16.74 24.27 -23.59
N LYS A 185 17.58 24.18 -22.55
CA LYS A 185 18.04 22.92 -21.95
C LYS A 185 18.00 23.02 -20.42
N LEU A 186 17.73 21.91 -19.76
CA LEU A 186 18.03 21.78 -18.33
C LEU A 186 19.52 21.45 -18.19
N ILE A 187 20.27 22.28 -17.48
CA ILE A 187 21.66 21.99 -17.11
C ILE A 187 21.63 21.41 -15.70
N VAL A 188 22.02 20.15 -15.54
CA VAL A 188 21.93 19.43 -14.25
C VAL A 188 23.28 18.84 -13.91
N ASP A 189 23.88 19.30 -12.81
CA ASP A 189 25.26 18.99 -12.43
C ASP A 189 26.25 19.20 -13.60
N GLY A 190 26.03 20.28 -14.36
CA GLY A 190 26.80 20.64 -15.55
C GLY A 190 26.44 19.88 -16.84
N LYS A 191 25.64 18.80 -16.77
CA LYS A 191 25.21 18.05 -17.96
C LYS A 191 24.00 18.72 -18.65
N PRO A 192 24.08 19.05 -19.96
CA PRO A 192 22.96 19.64 -20.70
C PRO A 192 21.96 18.58 -21.19
N ILE A 193 20.68 18.77 -20.87
CA ILE A 193 19.55 17.90 -21.23
C ILE A 193 18.56 18.70 -22.08
N ARG A 194 18.29 18.26 -23.31
CA ARG A 194 17.30 18.92 -24.19
C ARG A 194 15.88 18.78 -23.62
N VAL A 195 15.06 19.82 -23.74
CA VAL A 195 13.62 19.76 -23.43
C VAL A 195 12.82 19.87 -24.73
N PHE A 196 11.81 19.02 -24.86
CA PHE A 196 10.81 19.07 -25.93
C PHE A 196 9.41 19.31 -25.34
N ASN A 197 8.57 20.04 -26.07
CA ASN A 197 7.17 20.36 -25.71
C ASN A 197 6.22 19.75 -26.75
N GLU A 198 6.48 18.52 -27.22
CA GLU A 198 5.67 17.87 -28.25
C GLU A 198 4.49 17.11 -27.63
N LYS A 199 3.27 17.53 -28.01
CA LYS A 199 2.01 16.86 -27.64
C LYS A 199 1.85 15.53 -28.38
N ASP A 200 2.16 15.50 -29.68
CA ASP A 200 2.24 14.24 -30.43
C ASP A 200 3.70 13.77 -30.51
N PRO A 201 4.09 12.72 -29.75
CA PRO A 201 5.49 12.38 -29.58
C PRO A 201 6.14 11.78 -30.83
N SER A 202 5.38 11.46 -31.89
CA SER A 202 5.93 11.12 -33.21
C SER A 202 6.69 12.28 -33.87
N ASN A 203 6.46 13.52 -33.43
CA ASN A 203 7.18 14.70 -33.91
C ASN A 203 8.62 14.78 -33.37
N ILE A 204 8.93 14.06 -32.27
CA ILE A 204 10.23 14.08 -31.59
C ILE A 204 11.26 13.33 -32.43
N LYS A 205 11.96 14.05 -33.31
CA LYS A 205 13.02 13.49 -34.16
C LYS A 205 14.28 13.20 -33.33
N ILE A 206 14.61 11.92 -33.20
CA ILE A 206 15.78 11.41 -32.49
C ILE A 206 16.93 11.30 -33.49
N SER A 207 18.14 11.78 -33.16
CA SER A 207 19.27 11.65 -34.09
C SER A 207 19.81 10.21 -34.06
N THR A 208 20.00 9.59 -35.23
CA THR A 208 20.39 8.17 -35.35
C THR A 208 21.81 7.86 -34.85
N HIS A 209 22.63 8.90 -34.64
CA HIS A 209 23.94 8.80 -33.99
C HIS A 209 23.84 8.65 -32.46
N GLU A 210 22.68 8.96 -31.86
CA GLU A 210 22.40 8.65 -30.46
C GLU A 210 21.94 7.19 -30.34
N HIS A 211 22.77 6.34 -29.75
CA HIS A 211 22.47 4.91 -29.55
C HIS A 211 21.47 4.67 -28.40
N GLY A 212 20.35 5.38 -28.42
CA GLY A 212 19.47 5.56 -27.28
C GLY A 212 18.41 4.47 -27.07
N VAL A 213 18.09 4.23 -25.80
CA VAL A 213 16.85 3.59 -25.36
C VAL A 213 15.80 4.69 -25.15
N CYS A 214 14.60 4.52 -25.71
CA CYS A 214 13.48 5.41 -25.44
C CYS A 214 12.61 4.84 -24.33
N ALA A 215 12.34 5.62 -23.28
CA ALA A 215 11.61 5.15 -22.10
C ALA A 215 10.35 5.99 -21.83
N PHE A 216 9.22 5.33 -21.62
CA PHE A 216 7.88 5.91 -21.47
C PHE A 216 7.36 5.70 -20.05
N PHE A 217 7.24 6.82 -19.34
CA PHE A 217 6.66 6.89 -18.00
C PHE A 217 5.31 7.57 -18.15
N PRO A 218 4.19 6.84 -18.04
CA PRO A 218 2.89 7.48 -18.11
C PRO A 218 2.68 8.36 -16.89
N GLU A 219 1.85 9.40 -17.04
CA GLU A 219 1.13 9.94 -15.90
C GLU A 219 0.35 8.81 -15.22
N GLU A 220 0.14 8.93 -13.91
CA GLU A 220 -0.48 7.87 -13.12
C GLU A 220 -1.97 7.65 -13.53
N ASP A 221 -2.54 8.57 -14.32
CA ASP A 221 -3.91 8.54 -14.85
C ASP A 221 -4.15 7.40 -15.85
N GLY A 222 -5.26 6.68 -15.63
CA GLY A 222 -5.70 5.53 -16.44
C GLY A 222 -6.26 5.88 -17.84
N LEU A 223 -5.62 6.82 -18.54
CA LEU A 223 -5.99 7.35 -19.86
C LEU A 223 -5.36 6.60 -21.05
N TRP A 224 -4.59 5.54 -20.80
CA TRP A 224 -3.87 4.77 -21.84
C TRP A 224 -4.45 3.37 -22.10
N THR A 225 -5.71 3.11 -21.73
CA THR A 225 -6.41 1.83 -22.04
C THR A 225 -6.76 1.64 -23.51
N ASP A 226 -6.81 2.74 -24.27
CA ASP A 226 -7.44 2.85 -25.60
C ASP A 226 -6.50 3.41 -26.69
N PHE A 227 -5.26 3.76 -26.33
CA PHE A 227 -4.20 4.00 -27.31
C PHE A 227 -3.60 2.67 -27.77
N GLY A 228 -4.17 2.12 -28.85
CA GLY A 228 -3.68 0.90 -29.51
C GLY A 228 -2.26 1.01 -30.09
N PRO A 229 -1.74 -0.09 -30.68
CA PRO A 229 -0.29 -0.32 -30.90
C PRO A 229 0.45 0.64 -31.87
N CYS A 230 -0.18 1.68 -32.42
CA CYS A 230 0.44 2.56 -33.43
C CYS A 230 1.56 3.47 -32.89
N ARG A 231 1.48 3.98 -31.64
CA ARG A 231 2.37 5.08 -31.20
C ARG A 231 3.78 4.66 -30.81
N CYS A 232 3.98 3.46 -30.23
CA CYS A 232 5.34 2.99 -29.89
C CYS A 232 6.20 2.70 -31.13
N LYS A 233 5.57 2.30 -32.24
CA LYS A 233 6.24 2.03 -33.52
C LYS A 233 6.92 3.29 -34.07
N ALA A 234 6.23 4.44 -34.03
CA ALA A 234 6.75 5.71 -34.54
C ALA A 234 8.10 6.13 -33.91
N HIS A 235 8.40 5.71 -32.68
CA HIS A 235 9.68 5.99 -32.03
C HIS A 235 10.83 5.08 -32.50
N LEU A 236 10.53 3.82 -32.88
CA LEU A 236 11.52 2.96 -33.55
C LEU A 236 11.77 3.43 -34.98
N ASP A 237 10.69 3.75 -35.71
CA ASP A 237 10.76 4.31 -37.07
C ASP A 237 11.51 5.66 -37.06
N GLY A 238 11.37 6.45 -35.99
CA GLY A 238 12.12 7.67 -35.68
C GLY A 238 13.54 7.47 -35.11
N GLY A 239 14.08 6.24 -35.12
CA GLY A 239 15.50 5.96 -34.86
C GLY A 239 15.88 5.42 -33.48
N ALA A 240 14.93 5.24 -32.54
CA ALA A 240 15.24 4.63 -31.24
C ALA A 240 15.63 3.14 -31.39
N LYS A 241 16.63 2.66 -30.64
CA LYS A 241 17.06 1.26 -30.74
C LYS A 241 16.09 0.28 -30.05
N LYS A 242 15.49 0.68 -28.92
CA LYS A 242 14.41 -0.04 -28.21
C LYS A 242 13.49 0.95 -27.50
N VAL A 243 12.24 0.53 -27.28
CA VAL A 243 11.23 1.24 -26.50
C VAL A 243 10.93 0.47 -25.21
N VAL A 244 10.96 1.17 -24.07
CA VAL A 244 10.63 0.64 -22.74
C VAL A 244 9.37 1.33 -22.23
N ILE A 245 8.35 0.55 -21.85
CA ILE A 245 7.07 1.06 -21.33
C ILE A 245 6.98 0.66 -19.85
N THR A 246 6.81 1.62 -18.95
CA THR A 246 6.81 1.35 -17.50
C THR A 246 5.41 1.29 -16.88
N ALA A 247 4.47 0.70 -17.61
CA ALA A 247 3.14 0.34 -17.14
C ALA A 247 2.63 -0.92 -17.88
N PRO A 248 1.68 -1.68 -17.31
CA PRO A 248 1.18 -2.90 -17.93
C PRO A 248 0.47 -2.63 -19.26
N SER A 249 1.03 -3.12 -20.36
CA SER A 249 0.38 -3.14 -21.67
C SER A 249 -0.50 -4.39 -21.85
N LYS A 250 -1.46 -4.30 -22.76
CA LYS A 250 -2.16 -5.49 -23.30
C LYS A 250 -1.22 -6.26 -24.25
N ASP A 251 -0.50 -5.54 -25.10
CA ASP A 251 0.11 -6.05 -26.34
C ASP A 251 1.64 -6.26 -26.24
N ALA A 252 2.25 -5.87 -25.11
CA ALA A 252 3.66 -6.15 -24.79
C ALA A 252 3.76 -7.12 -23.60
N PRO A 253 4.80 -7.98 -23.54
CA PRO A 253 5.09 -8.81 -22.39
C PRO A 253 5.55 -7.93 -21.23
N MET A 254 5.67 -8.55 -20.06
CA MET A 254 6.11 -7.89 -18.85
C MET A 254 7.29 -8.66 -18.26
N TYR A 255 8.40 -7.94 -18.10
CA TYR A 255 9.62 -8.46 -17.51
C TYR A 255 9.83 -7.82 -16.14
N VAL A 256 9.97 -8.64 -15.11
CA VAL A 256 10.23 -8.20 -13.73
C VAL A 256 11.59 -8.75 -13.29
N MET A 257 12.45 -7.84 -12.83
CA MET A 257 13.78 -8.18 -12.32
C MET A 257 13.66 -9.10 -11.09
N GLY A 258 14.56 -10.09 -10.99
CA GLY A 258 14.48 -11.17 -10.01
C GLY A 258 13.47 -12.28 -10.34
N VAL A 259 12.49 -12.05 -11.24
CA VAL A 259 11.36 -12.98 -11.44
C VAL A 259 11.42 -13.73 -12.77
N ASN A 260 11.31 -13.03 -13.91
CA ASN A 260 11.34 -13.63 -15.26
C ASN A 260 12.28 -12.88 -16.23
N HIS A 261 13.03 -11.88 -15.76
CA HIS A 261 14.01 -11.12 -16.56
C HIS A 261 15.04 -11.96 -17.34
N LYS A 262 15.35 -13.18 -16.88
CA LYS A 262 16.23 -14.14 -17.57
C LYS A 262 15.62 -14.72 -18.86
N GLU A 263 14.29 -14.64 -19.01
CA GLU A 263 13.52 -15.08 -20.19
C GLU A 263 13.42 -13.96 -21.25
N TYR A 264 14.18 -12.86 -21.07
CA TYR A 264 14.23 -11.76 -22.02
C TYR A 264 14.91 -12.16 -23.33
N ASN A 265 14.15 -12.16 -24.44
CA ASN A 265 14.72 -12.28 -25.78
C ASN A 265 15.20 -10.90 -26.28
N PRO A 266 16.51 -10.72 -26.56
CA PRO A 266 17.05 -9.44 -27.03
C PRO A 266 16.66 -9.05 -28.47
N GLU A 267 16.13 -9.95 -29.30
CA GLU A 267 15.65 -9.64 -30.65
C GLU A 267 14.35 -8.81 -30.66
N HIS A 268 13.59 -8.81 -29.56
CA HIS A 268 12.36 -8.03 -29.45
C HIS A 268 12.66 -6.52 -29.45
N LYS A 269 12.28 -5.82 -30.52
CA LYS A 269 12.37 -4.34 -30.67
C LYS A 269 11.12 -3.65 -30.10
N ILE A 270 9.97 -4.09 -30.59
CA ILE A 270 8.73 -4.30 -29.83
C ILE A 270 8.45 -5.81 -29.97
N VAL A 271 7.77 -6.41 -29.00
CA VAL A 271 7.53 -7.86 -28.91
C VAL A 271 6.24 -8.17 -29.71
N ARG A 272 6.07 -9.22 -30.52
CA ARG A 272 6.68 -10.59 -30.55
C ARG A 272 7.22 -10.93 -31.99
N PRO A 273 7.40 -12.19 -32.48
CA PRO A 273 8.64 -12.57 -33.21
C PRO A 273 8.35 -13.19 -34.62
N PRO A 274 9.26 -13.94 -35.29
CA PRO A 274 10.71 -14.12 -35.11
C PRO A 274 11.56 -13.80 -36.38
N ALA A 275 12.89 -13.62 -36.22
CA ALA A 275 13.95 -14.23 -37.05
C ALA A 275 15.31 -13.49 -36.97
N SER A 276 16.27 -14.07 -36.25
CA SER A 276 17.74 -14.04 -36.47
C SER A 276 18.45 -12.68 -36.64
N ILE A 277 19.29 -12.31 -35.66
CA ILE A 277 20.75 -11.96 -35.78
C ILE A 277 21.27 -11.38 -34.44
N PRO A 278 22.50 -11.72 -33.98
CA PRO A 278 22.83 -11.65 -32.55
C PRO A 278 23.16 -10.27 -31.94
N ALA A 279 22.64 -10.10 -30.72
CA ALA A 279 23.23 -9.44 -29.55
C ALA A 279 23.62 -7.94 -29.59
N ILE A 280 22.86 -7.14 -28.85
CA ILE A 280 23.38 -6.37 -27.69
C ILE A 280 22.30 -6.38 -26.59
N SER A 281 22.70 -6.56 -25.33
CA SER A 281 21.78 -6.57 -24.18
C SER A 281 21.30 -5.16 -23.83
N ILE A 282 20.03 -5.05 -23.45
CA ILE A 282 19.46 -3.83 -22.83
C ILE A 282 18.89 -4.10 -21.42
N VAL A 283 18.90 -5.36 -20.96
CA VAL A 283 18.67 -5.69 -19.54
C VAL A 283 19.88 -5.30 -18.68
N ASP A 284 21.07 -5.24 -19.27
CA ASP A 284 22.27 -4.66 -18.63
C ASP A 284 22.36 -3.12 -18.82
N ALA A 285 21.69 -2.57 -19.84
CA ALA A 285 21.75 -1.14 -20.18
C ALA A 285 20.76 -0.27 -19.39
N LEU A 286 19.68 -0.87 -18.85
CA LEU A 286 18.98 -0.30 -17.70
C LEU A 286 19.56 -0.94 -16.44
N PRO A 287 20.57 -0.32 -15.79
CA PRO A 287 21.08 -0.79 -14.51
C PRO A 287 19.94 -0.79 -13.47
N ALA A 288 20.09 -1.61 -12.43
CA ALA A 288 19.00 -2.11 -11.57
C ALA A 288 18.26 -1.09 -10.65
N GLY A 289 18.22 0.19 -11.02
CA GLY A 289 17.51 1.26 -10.33
C GLY A 289 16.33 1.88 -11.09
N LEU A 290 16.14 1.61 -12.40
CA LEU A 290 15.03 2.21 -13.18
C LEU A 290 13.66 1.51 -12.95
N LYS A 291 13.26 1.44 -11.68
CA LYS A 291 12.11 0.67 -11.19
C LYS A 291 10.82 1.48 -11.20
N CYS A 292 10.09 1.44 -12.31
CA CYS A 292 8.70 1.89 -12.37
C CYS A 292 7.75 0.73 -12.69
N ILE A 293 7.19 0.17 -11.61
CA ILE A 293 5.80 -0.33 -11.35
C ILE A 293 5.92 -0.87 -9.91
N CYS A 294 5.66 -0.04 -8.91
CA CYS A 294 5.99 -0.32 -7.50
C CYS A 294 5.29 -1.59 -6.96
N THR A 295 3.96 -1.62 -7.00
CA THR A 295 3.14 -2.67 -6.40
C THR A 295 3.32 -4.02 -7.09
N THR A 296 3.29 -4.06 -8.43
CA THR A 296 3.45 -5.34 -9.18
C THR A 296 4.83 -5.93 -8.97
N ASN A 297 5.91 -5.14 -8.99
CA ASN A 297 7.25 -5.67 -8.76
C ASN A 297 7.39 -6.26 -7.35
N CYS A 298 6.80 -5.63 -6.34
CA CYS A 298 6.77 -6.16 -4.99
C CYS A 298 5.95 -7.45 -4.85
N LEU A 299 4.72 -7.45 -5.37
CA LEU A 299 3.87 -8.64 -5.39
C LEU A 299 4.49 -9.80 -6.18
N ALA A 300 5.16 -9.52 -7.31
CA ALA A 300 5.84 -10.51 -8.12
C ALA A 300 7.03 -11.13 -7.37
N SER A 301 7.87 -10.32 -6.70
CA SER A 301 8.98 -10.86 -5.89
C SER A 301 8.46 -11.74 -4.75
N LEU A 302 7.47 -11.26 -3.99
CA LEU A 302 6.83 -12.04 -2.92
C LEU A 302 6.27 -13.37 -3.44
N ALA A 303 5.45 -13.30 -4.49
CA ALA A 303 4.76 -14.45 -5.03
C ALA A 303 5.72 -15.47 -5.66
N LYS A 304 6.77 -15.02 -6.36
CA LYS A 304 7.79 -15.91 -6.95
C LYS A 304 8.57 -16.67 -5.89
N ILE A 305 9.17 -15.95 -4.93
CA ILE A 305 9.99 -16.56 -3.87
C ILE A 305 9.18 -17.56 -3.05
N LEU A 306 7.93 -17.23 -2.70
CA LEU A 306 7.08 -18.14 -1.93
C LEU A 306 6.57 -19.33 -2.78
N HIS A 307 6.17 -19.10 -4.03
CA HIS A 307 5.64 -20.16 -4.91
C HIS A 307 6.74 -21.16 -5.32
N ASP A 308 7.95 -20.68 -5.63
CA ASP A 308 9.09 -21.55 -5.96
C ASP A 308 9.43 -22.52 -4.81
N LYS A 309 9.34 -22.03 -3.56
CA LYS A 309 9.70 -22.79 -2.36
C LYS A 309 8.55 -23.69 -1.86
N TYR A 310 7.37 -23.11 -1.67
CA TYR A 310 6.25 -23.72 -0.94
C TYR A 310 4.98 -23.98 -1.77
N THR A 311 4.96 -23.56 -3.04
CA THR A 311 3.81 -23.59 -3.96
C THR A 311 2.58 -22.84 -3.42
N ILE A 312 2.36 -21.60 -3.86
CA ILE A 312 1.07 -20.91 -3.63
C ILE A 312 -0.04 -21.69 -4.34
N VAL A 313 -1.07 -22.08 -3.59
CA VAL A 313 -2.29 -22.73 -4.10
C VAL A 313 -3.37 -21.69 -4.39
N GLU A 314 -3.55 -20.74 -3.48
CA GLU A 314 -4.54 -19.67 -3.57
C GLU A 314 -4.09 -18.42 -2.79
N GLY A 315 -4.44 -17.23 -3.29
CA GLY A 315 -3.91 -15.96 -2.79
C GLY A 315 -4.79 -14.75 -3.06
N LEU A 316 -4.94 -13.93 -2.03
CA LEU A 316 -5.72 -12.68 -2.02
C LEU A 316 -4.86 -11.56 -1.45
N MET A 317 -4.50 -10.59 -2.30
CA MET A 317 -3.70 -9.43 -1.93
C MET A 317 -4.53 -8.17 -1.70
N THR A 318 -4.02 -7.29 -0.85
CA THR A 318 -4.48 -5.91 -0.67
C THR A 318 -3.28 -4.99 -0.67
N THR A 319 -3.37 -3.83 -1.31
CA THR A 319 -2.35 -2.77 -1.15
C THR A 319 -2.98 -1.59 -0.42
N VAL A 320 -2.46 -1.24 0.76
CA VAL A 320 -2.74 0.07 1.35
C VAL A 320 -1.76 1.04 0.69
N HIS A 321 -2.31 1.87 -0.19
CA HIS A 321 -1.57 2.55 -1.25
C HIS A 321 -1.53 4.05 -1.01
N ALA A 322 -0.32 4.61 -1.04
CA ALA A 322 -0.09 6.05 -0.96
C ALA A 322 -0.76 6.82 -2.12
N THR A 323 -0.99 8.12 -1.92
CA THR A 323 -1.57 9.00 -2.92
C THR A 323 -0.71 9.09 -4.18
N THR A 324 -1.37 8.94 -5.32
CA THR A 324 -0.84 9.15 -6.68
C THR A 324 -1.46 10.42 -7.26
N ALA A 325 -0.90 10.97 -8.35
CA ALA A 325 -1.34 12.24 -8.94
C ALA A 325 -2.80 12.25 -9.45
N THR A 326 -3.44 11.09 -9.55
CA THR A 326 -4.79 10.91 -10.11
C THR A 326 -5.91 11.21 -9.11
N GLN A 327 -5.68 10.91 -7.83
CA GLN A 327 -6.68 11.09 -6.78
C GLN A 327 -6.90 12.57 -6.53
N LYS A 328 -8.16 12.94 -6.25
CA LYS A 328 -8.49 14.33 -5.98
C LYS A 328 -8.15 14.68 -4.53
N THR A 329 -7.65 15.90 -4.31
CA THR A 329 -7.36 16.46 -2.98
C THR A 329 -8.57 17.18 -2.36
N VAL A 330 -9.61 17.39 -3.17
CA VAL A 330 -10.95 17.92 -2.86
C VAL A 330 -11.91 17.20 -3.81
N ASP A 331 -13.13 16.88 -3.38
CA ASP A 331 -14.10 16.14 -4.21
C ASP A 331 -14.33 16.78 -5.59
N GLY A 332 -14.35 15.94 -6.64
CA GLY A 332 -14.40 16.38 -8.04
C GLY A 332 -14.75 15.25 -9.02
N PRO A 333 -14.87 15.57 -10.33
CA PRO A 333 -15.34 14.60 -11.32
C PRO A 333 -14.35 13.44 -11.56
N SER A 334 -14.91 12.26 -11.81
CA SER A 334 -14.19 11.05 -12.25
C SER A 334 -15.04 10.29 -13.28
N HIS A 335 -14.39 9.73 -14.30
CA HIS A 335 -15.04 9.16 -15.49
C HIS A 335 -15.06 7.63 -15.56
N LYS A 336 -14.42 6.92 -14.61
CA LYS A 336 -14.32 5.44 -14.61
C LYS A 336 -14.59 4.81 -13.24
N ASP A 337 -14.18 5.47 -12.17
CA ASP A 337 -14.36 5.01 -10.78
C ASP A 337 -14.88 6.18 -9.95
N TRP A 338 -16.11 6.11 -9.45
CA TRP A 338 -16.73 7.22 -8.71
C TRP A 338 -16.06 7.44 -7.35
N ARG A 339 -15.50 6.40 -6.72
CA ARG A 339 -14.72 6.52 -5.47
C ARG A 339 -13.47 7.36 -5.70
N ALA A 340 -12.84 7.28 -6.88
CA ALA A 340 -11.69 8.10 -7.26
C ALA A 340 -12.02 9.58 -7.52
N GLY A 341 -13.30 9.98 -7.51
CA GLY A 341 -13.71 11.39 -7.48
C GLY A 341 -13.70 12.01 -6.07
N ARG A 342 -13.65 11.20 -5.01
CA ARG A 342 -13.66 11.65 -3.61
C ARG A 342 -12.26 12.05 -3.14
N SER A 343 -12.20 12.95 -2.17
CA SER A 343 -10.93 13.46 -1.64
C SER A 343 -10.16 12.39 -0.90
N VAL A 344 -8.93 12.11 -1.36
CA VAL A 344 -8.01 11.18 -0.70
C VAL A 344 -7.39 11.76 0.58
N ASN A 345 -7.51 13.06 0.81
CA ASN A 345 -6.88 13.73 1.96
C ASN A 345 -7.50 13.36 3.32
N ASN A 346 -8.73 12.82 3.33
CA ASN A 346 -9.45 12.43 4.53
C ASN A 346 -10.15 11.06 4.41
N ASN A 347 -9.88 10.29 3.33
CA ASN A 347 -10.54 9.02 3.07
C ASN A 347 -9.62 7.82 2.99
N ILE A 348 -10.14 6.67 3.43
CA ILE A 348 -9.80 5.36 2.89
C ILE A 348 -10.71 5.14 1.67
N ILE A 349 -10.13 4.89 0.50
CA ILE A 349 -10.86 4.77 -0.78
C ILE A 349 -10.61 3.37 -1.37
N PRO A 350 -11.61 2.46 -1.42
CA PRO A 350 -11.49 1.21 -2.16
C PRO A 350 -11.23 1.48 -3.64
N SER A 351 -10.32 0.72 -4.24
CA SER A 351 -9.97 0.84 -5.65
C SER A 351 -9.54 -0.51 -6.23
N SER A 352 -9.80 -0.72 -7.52
CA SER A 352 -9.27 -1.88 -8.22
C SER A 352 -7.75 -1.78 -8.39
N THR A 353 -7.06 -2.92 -8.44
CA THR A 353 -5.62 -2.96 -8.75
C THR A 353 -5.32 -3.88 -9.93
N GLY A 354 -4.47 -3.41 -10.84
CA GLY A 354 -3.92 -4.24 -11.90
C GLY A 354 -2.85 -5.21 -11.40
N ALA A 355 -2.33 -5.06 -10.17
CA ALA A 355 -1.12 -5.73 -9.72
C ALA A 355 -1.21 -7.27 -9.75
N ALA A 356 -2.28 -7.87 -9.21
CA ALA A 356 -2.44 -9.33 -9.22
C ALA A 356 -2.57 -9.89 -10.65
N LYS A 357 -3.43 -9.30 -11.48
CA LYS A 357 -3.61 -9.64 -12.91
C LYS A 357 -2.35 -9.39 -13.75
N ALA A 358 -1.46 -8.53 -13.28
CA ALA A 358 -0.16 -8.30 -13.86
C ALA A 358 0.82 -9.41 -13.45
N VAL A 359 0.87 -9.80 -12.17
CA VAL A 359 1.74 -10.89 -11.69
C VAL A 359 1.44 -12.22 -12.37
N THR A 360 0.17 -12.55 -12.66
CA THR A 360 -0.15 -13.80 -13.39
C THR A 360 0.41 -13.83 -14.82
N LYS A 361 0.59 -12.68 -15.49
CA LYS A 361 1.32 -12.60 -16.78
C LYS A 361 2.83 -12.84 -16.65
N VAL A 362 3.40 -12.61 -15.47
CA VAL A 362 4.83 -12.73 -15.16
C VAL A 362 5.15 -14.13 -14.61
N ILE A 363 4.19 -14.75 -13.92
CA ILE A 363 4.27 -16.07 -13.28
C ILE A 363 3.02 -16.87 -13.68
N PRO A 364 2.99 -17.50 -14.88
CA PRO A 364 1.77 -18.16 -15.40
C PRO A 364 1.21 -19.26 -14.50
N SER A 365 2.04 -19.92 -13.68
CA SER A 365 1.60 -20.94 -12.71
C SER A 365 0.72 -20.39 -11.58
N LEU A 366 0.54 -19.07 -11.47
CA LEU A 366 -0.36 -18.37 -10.56
C LEU A 366 -1.67 -17.90 -11.23
N GLU A 367 -1.87 -18.13 -12.53
CA GLU A 367 -3.15 -17.83 -13.18
C GLU A 367 -4.29 -18.63 -12.51
N GLY A 368 -5.42 -17.95 -12.26
CA GLY A 368 -6.52 -18.48 -11.44
C GLY A 368 -6.25 -18.59 -9.93
N LYS A 369 -5.02 -18.37 -9.45
CA LYS A 369 -4.61 -18.55 -8.04
C LYS A 369 -4.33 -17.25 -7.28
N LEU A 370 -4.25 -16.10 -7.95
CA LEU A 370 -3.93 -14.82 -7.32
C LEU A 370 -4.84 -13.69 -7.82
N THR A 371 -5.52 -13.00 -6.90
CA THR A 371 -6.32 -11.79 -7.20
C THR A 371 -6.24 -10.77 -6.04
N GLY A 372 -6.89 -9.61 -6.16
CA GLY A 372 -7.00 -8.66 -5.05
C GLY A 372 -7.34 -7.21 -5.43
N MET A 373 -7.15 -6.31 -4.45
CA MET A 373 -7.62 -4.92 -4.46
C MET A 373 -6.60 -3.93 -3.89
N ALA A 374 -6.93 -2.63 -3.84
CA ALA A 374 -6.15 -1.63 -3.11
C ALA A 374 -7.04 -0.61 -2.39
N PHE A 375 -6.61 -0.14 -1.23
CA PHE A 375 -7.18 1.04 -0.56
C PHE A 375 -6.24 2.23 -0.78
N ARG A 376 -6.73 3.35 -1.32
CA ARG A 376 -5.97 4.61 -1.33
C ARG A 376 -6.16 5.29 0.02
N VAL A 377 -5.08 5.85 0.57
CA VAL A 377 -5.07 6.50 1.89
C VAL A 377 -4.21 7.77 1.86
N PRO A 378 -4.34 8.70 2.84
CA PRO A 378 -3.70 10.02 2.78
C PRO A 378 -2.18 10.04 3.06
N THR A 379 -1.39 9.10 2.53
CA THR A 379 0.09 9.09 2.68
C THR A 379 0.80 9.53 1.40
N LEU A 380 1.97 10.14 1.54
CA LEU A 380 2.71 10.69 0.40
C LEU A 380 3.46 9.62 -0.40
N ASP A 381 4.24 8.73 0.22
CA ASP A 381 5.00 7.65 -0.46
C ASP A 381 5.01 6.36 0.37
N SER A 382 5.52 5.29 -0.25
CA SER A 382 5.59 3.92 0.23
C SER A 382 4.21 3.30 0.49
N SER A 383 3.85 2.33 -0.34
CA SER A 383 2.61 1.55 -0.23
C SER A 383 2.91 0.20 0.39
N VAL A 384 2.04 -0.34 1.24
CA VAL A 384 2.25 -1.68 1.83
C VAL A 384 1.40 -2.72 1.11
N VAL A 385 2.04 -3.81 0.71
CA VAL A 385 1.41 -5.00 0.14
C VAL A 385 1.17 -6.00 1.25
N ASP A 386 -0.10 -6.32 1.48
CA ASP A 386 -0.59 -7.45 2.26
C ASP A 386 -0.91 -8.58 1.27
N LEU A 387 -0.22 -9.71 1.39
CA LEU A 387 -0.47 -10.91 0.59
C LEU A 387 -0.88 -12.05 1.52
N THR A 388 -2.18 -12.36 1.54
CA THR A 388 -2.72 -13.50 2.28
C THR A 388 -2.83 -14.70 1.35
N VAL A 389 -2.21 -15.81 1.69
CA VAL A 389 -2.02 -16.99 0.81
C VAL A 389 -2.11 -18.29 1.57
N ARG A 390 -2.62 -19.33 0.89
CA ARG A 390 -2.41 -20.71 1.30
C ARG A 390 -1.34 -21.38 0.43
N VAL A 391 -0.40 -22.06 1.07
CA VAL A 391 0.68 -22.82 0.44
C VAL A 391 0.48 -24.33 0.56
N GLU A 392 1.00 -25.07 -0.41
CA GLU A 392 0.89 -26.53 -0.51
C GLU A 392 1.77 -27.22 0.53
N LYS A 393 3.01 -26.77 0.67
CA LYS A 393 3.99 -27.31 1.63
C LYS A 393 3.90 -26.53 2.93
N THR A 394 4.09 -27.21 4.06
CA THR A 394 4.22 -26.58 5.37
C THR A 394 5.36 -25.55 5.37
N ALA A 395 5.05 -24.35 5.85
CA ALA A 395 5.89 -23.17 5.80
C ALA A 395 5.71 -22.39 7.12
N LYS A 396 6.44 -22.80 8.16
CA LYS A 396 6.46 -22.05 9.42
C LYS A 396 6.89 -20.62 9.14
N TYR A 397 6.30 -19.66 9.84
CA TYR A 397 6.52 -18.25 9.50
C TYR A 397 8.00 -17.85 9.62
N ASP A 398 8.78 -18.45 10.52
CA ASP A 398 10.23 -18.22 10.61
C ASP A 398 11.04 -18.85 9.45
N ASP A 399 10.61 -19.98 8.88
CA ASP A 399 11.20 -20.55 7.67
C ASP A 399 10.90 -19.66 6.45
N ILE A 400 9.73 -19.01 6.42
CA ILE A 400 9.38 -18.00 5.43
C ILE A 400 10.28 -16.76 5.58
N LYS A 401 10.49 -16.25 6.80
CA LYS A 401 11.44 -15.15 7.07
C LYS A 401 12.82 -15.50 6.54
N LYS A 402 13.34 -16.69 6.89
CA LYS A 402 14.64 -17.15 6.40
C LYS A 402 14.68 -17.23 4.88
N THR A 403 13.64 -17.77 4.24
CA THR A 403 13.54 -17.85 2.77
C THR A 403 13.59 -16.46 2.12
N PHE A 404 12.91 -15.45 2.67
CA PHE A 404 13.00 -14.08 2.15
C PHE A 404 14.33 -13.39 2.44
N LYS A 405 14.97 -13.68 3.57
CA LYS A 405 16.32 -13.20 3.87
C LYS A 405 17.35 -13.76 2.90
N ASP A 406 17.42 -15.10 2.80
CA ASP A 406 18.27 -15.84 1.85
C ASP A 406 18.06 -15.32 0.41
N ALA A 407 16.80 -15.05 0.02
CA ALA A 407 16.49 -14.48 -1.28
C ALA A 407 17.02 -13.04 -1.45
N SER A 408 16.82 -12.15 -0.48
CA SER A 408 17.29 -10.75 -0.54
C SER A 408 18.83 -10.63 -0.64
N GLU A 409 19.56 -11.59 -0.06
CA GLU A 409 21.02 -11.67 -0.12
C GLU A 409 21.53 -12.33 -1.41
N SER A 410 20.68 -13.09 -2.11
CA SER A 410 21.01 -13.84 -3.33
C SER A 410 21.38 -12.95 -4.52
N LYS A 411 22.18 -13.50 -5.45
CA LYS A 411 22.55 -12.82 -6.72
C LYS A 411 21.34 -12.38 -7.57
N GLU A 412 20.17 -12.99 -7.37
CA GLU A 412 18.98 -12.72 -8.19
C GLU A 412 18.12 -11.56 -7.68
N TYR A 413 18.05 -11.33 -6.37
CA TYR A 413 17.25 -10.25 -5.78
C TYR A 413 18.08 -9.18 -5.05
N LYS A 414 19.40 -9.34 -4.88
CA LYS A 414 20.27 -8.35 -4.25
C LYS A 414 20.18 -6.98 -4.95
N GLY A 415 19.78 -5.96 -4.19
CA GLY A 415 19.53 -4.61 -4.69
C GLY A 415 18.16 -4.42 -5.37
N ILE A 416 17.40 -5.50 -5.63
CA ILE A 416 16.01 -5.47 -6.10
C ILE A 416 15.08 -5.51 -4.89
N MET A 417 15.25 -6.51 -4.03
CA MET A 417 14.46 -6.75 -2.82
C MET A 417 15.31 -6.56 -1.56
N GLY A 418 14.73 -5.90 -0.55
CA GLY A 418 15.28 -5.78 0.80
C GLY A 418 14.53 -6.65 1.81
N TYR A 419 15.06 -6.69 3.02
CA TYR A 419 14.54 -7.44 4.17
C TYR A 419 14.74 -6.59 5.44
N THR A 420 13.77 -6.60 6.36
CA THR A 420 13.88 -5.92 7.67
C THR A 420 13.09 -6.67 8.75
N GLU A 421 13.62 -6.64 9.96
CA GLU A 421 12.97 -7.10 11.21
C GLU A 421 12.70 -5.91 12.16
N ASP A 422 12.95 -4.67 11.70
CA ASP A 422 12.91 -3.45 12.50
C ASP A 422 11.46 -2.95 12.69
N ASP A 423 11.28 -1.92 13.53
CA ASP A 423 9.98 -1.27 13.72
C ASP A 423 9.74 -0.11 12.75
N VAL A 424 9.51 -0.50 11.50
CA VAL A 424 9.36 0.36 10.33
C VAL A 424 7.93 0.83 10.05
N VAL A 425 7.84 2.03 9.46
CA VAL A 425 6.63 2.66 8.91
C VAL A 425 6.90 3.18 7.49
N SER A 426 5.86 3.60 6.75
CA SER A 426 5.97 3.93 5.33
C SER A 426 7.05 4.97 5.00
N THR A 427 7.26 6.00 5.84
CA THR A 427 8.27 7.04 5.58
C THR A 427 9.71 6.55 5.66
N ASP A 428 10.00 5.45 6.36
CA ASP A 428 11.38 4.96 6.54
C ASP A 428 12.01 4.43 5.24
N PHE A 429 11.20 4.25 4.20
CA PHE A 429 11.65 3.78 2.88
C PHE A 429 11.82 4.92 1.87
N ILE A 430 11.55 6.18 2.24
CA ILE A 430 11.95 7.35 1.46
C ILE A 430 13.48 7.30 1.28
N GLY A 431 13.97 7.51 0.06
CA GLY A 431 15.40 7.31 -0.28
C GLY A 431 15.89 5.84 -0.37
N SER A 432 15.07 4.84 -0.07
CA SER A 432 15.43 3.42 -0.32
C SER A 432 15.51 3.05 -1.82
N ASN A 433 16.54 2.26 -2.14
CA ASN A 433 16.85 1.74 -3.49
C ASN A 433 15.98 0.53 -3.90
N TYR A 434 15.38 -0.19 -2.95
CA TYR A 434 14.67 -1.43 -3.21
C TYR A 434 13.29 -1.17 -3.85
N SER A 435 12.83 -2.08 -4.72
CA SER A 435 11.46 -2.06 -5.27
C SER A 435 10.46 -2.71 -4.32
N SER A 436 10.96 -3.57 -3.42
CA SER A 436 10.22 -4.40 -2.50
C SER A 436 11.05 -4.61 -1.23
N ILE A 437 10.45 -4.54 -0.05
CA ILE A 437 11.14 -4.81 1.21
C ILE A 437 10.23 -5.66 2.08
N PHE A 438 10.62 -6.91 2.35
CA PHE A 438 9.85 -7.80 3.20
C PHE A 438 9.95 -7.36 4.67
N ASP A 439 8.80 -7.14 5.30
CA ASP A 439 8.68 -6.80 6.71
C ASP A 439 8.45 -8.09 7.51
N ALA A 440 9.55 -8.71 7.89
CA ALA A 440 9.58 -9.99 8.57
C ALA A 440 8.88 -9.96 9.94
N LYS A 441 8.68 -8.77 10.51
CA LYS A 441 8.07 -8.55 11.83
C LYS A 441 6.58 -8.21 11.77
N ALA A 442 6.09 -7.60 10.69
CA ALA A 442 4.68 -7.25 10.55
C ALA A 442 3.78 -8.42 10.09
N GLY A 443 4.27 -9.29 9.20
CA GLY A 443 3.49 -10.44 8.72
C GLY A 443 3.34 -11.57 9.74
N ILE A 444 2.38 -12.46 9.49
CA ILE A 444 1.90 -13.48 10.46
C ILE A 444 1.49 -14.78 9.76
N GLY A 445 1.72 -15.92 10.41
CA GLY A 445 1.03 -17.17 10.12
C GLY A 445 -0.19 -17.36 11.03
N LEU A 446 -1.28 -17.94 10.52
CA LEU A 446 -2.31 -18.55 11.36
C LEU A 446 -1.93 -20.00 11.68
N ASN A 447 -1.44 -20.72 10.67
CA ASN A 447 -0.90 -22.07 10.73
C ASN A 447 0.18 -22.24 9.64
N ASP A 448 0.83 -23.39 9.58
CA ASP A 448 1.95 -23.66 8.65
C ASP A 448 1.53 -23.70 7.17
N HIS A 449 0.23 -23.63 6.82
CA HIS A 449 -0.24 -23.51 5.44
C HIS A 449 -0.82 -22.13 5.09
N PHE A 450 -1.36 -21.39 6.06
CA PHE A 450 -2.12 -20.16 5.81
C PHE A 450 -1.48 -18.95 6.48
N VAL A 451 -0.93 -18.06 5.64
CA VAL A 451 0.00 -17.00 6.04
C VAL A 451 -0.31 -15.66 5.36
N LYS A 452 0.04 -14.56 6.04
CA LYS A 452 -0.08 -13.17 5.59
C LYS A 452 1.31 -12.56 5.54
N LEU A 453 1.81 -12.31 4.32
CA LEU A 453 3.09 -11.65 4.08
C LEU A 453 2.88 -10.14 3.98
N ILE A 454 3.75 -9.37 4.63
CA ILE A 454 3.77 -7.90 4.52
C ILE A 454 5.06 -7.47 3.83
N ALA A 455 4.94 -6.60 2.82
CA ALA A 455 6.11 -5.97 2.22
C ALA A 455 5.82 -4.54 1.72
N TRP A 456 6.83 -3.69 1.85
CA TRP A 456 6.79 -2.31 1.41
C TRP A 456 7.14 -2.22 -0.08
N SER A 457 6.31 -1.50 -0.84
CA SER A 457 6.47 -1.25 -2.28
C SER A 457 6.57 0.25 -2.55
N LYS A 458 7.46 0.61 -3.48
CA LYS A 458 7.89 2.02 -3.63
C LYS A 458 8.29 2.33 -5.08
N LEU A 459 8.13 3.58 -5.50
CA LEU A 459 8.88 4.17 -6.60
C LEU A 459 10.33 4.33 -6.13
N ALA A 460 11.25 3.51 -6.64
CA ALA A 460 12.62 3.51 -6.12
C ALA A 460 13.30 4.87 -6.30
N SER A 461 14.01 5.35 -5.29
CA SER A 461 14.72 6.64 -5.33
C SER A 461 16.03 6.54 -4.57
N THR A 462 17.14 6.98 -5.19
CA THR A 462 18.49 6.70 -4.68
C THR A 462 18.94 7.69 -3.61
N GLY A 463 18.68 7.37 -2.34
CA GLY A 463 19.17 8.09 -1.17
C GLY A 463 20.37 7.39 -0.52
N LYS A 464 21.60 7.85 -0.82
CA LYS A 464 22.80 7.42 -0.07
C LYS A 464 22.90 8.19 1.25
N LEU A 465 21.95 7.96 2.17
CA LEU A 465 21.90 8.65 3.45
C LEU A 465 22.76 7.91 4.49
N LEU A 466 23.80 8.58 5.00
CA LEU A 466 24.58 8.10 6.13
C LEU A 466 23.79 8.31 7.43
N SER A 467 23.59 7.23 8.19
CA SER A 467 22.85 7.24 9.46
C SER A 467 23.65 7.90 10.59
N SER A 468 23.29 9.12 10.98
CA SER A 468 23.89 9.79 12.15
C SER A 468 22.97 10.84 12.80
N ILE A 469 21.88 10.38 13.44
CA ILE A 469 21.21 11.15 14.49
C ILE A 469 20.98 10.23 15.69
N ARG A 470 21.75 10.44 16.77
CA ARG A 470 21.43 9.94 18.11
C ARG A 470 21.00 11.14 18.96
N SER A 471 19.71 11.25 19.27
CA SER A 471 19.22 12.08 20.36
C SER A 471 18.88 11.19 21.55
N ARG A 472 19.56 11.41 22.68
CA ARG A 472 19.06 10.98 23.99
C ARG A 472 18.23 12.13 24.55
N SER A 473 16.97 11.87 24.87
CA SER A 473 16.19 12.70 25.79
C SER A 473 15.39 11.78 26.70
N ALA A 474 15.53 11.99 28.01
CA ALA A 474 14.66 11.38 29.01
C ALA A 474 13.63 12.44 29.40
N LEU A 475 12.38 12.26 28.97
CA LEU A 475 11.25 13.09 29.38
C LEU A 475 10.05 12.19 29.70
N THR A 476 9.42 12.46 30.84
CA THR A 476 8.27 11.71 31.34
C THR A 476 7.05 12.00 30.47
N GLU A 477 6.62 11.03 29.67
CA GLU A 477 5.47 11.24 28.78
C GLU A 477 4.15 11.15 29.55
N VAL A 478 3.40 12.25 29.57
CA VAL A 478 2.01 12.27 30.07
C VAL A 478 1.10 11.63 29.02
N LEU A 479 0.90 10.31 29.14
CA LEU A 479 -0.20 9.62 28.45
C LEU A 479 -1.53 10.10 29.05
N GLN A 480 -2.02 11.23 28.55
CA GLN A 480 -3.25 11.87 29.02
C GLN A 480 -4.45 11.01 28.59
N LYS A 481 -4.94 10.22 29.56
CA LYS A 481 -6.00 9.24 29.38
C LYS A 481 -7.25 9.72 30.09
N PHE A 482 -8.27 9.99 29.29
CA PHE A 482 -9.47 10.70 29.67
C PHE A 482 -10.66 9.73 29.72
N SER A 483 -11.44 9.73 30.80
CA SER A 483 -12.76 9.08 30.79
C SER A 483 -13.74 9.90 29.94
N PHE A 484 -13.64 11.24 29.96
CA PHE A 484 -14.36 12.11 29.03
C PHE A 484 -13.58 12.33 27.72
N GLY A 485 -12.85 11.29 27.28
CA GLY A 485 -12.13 11.21 26.02
C GLY A 485 -13.06 11.02 24.81
N ARG A 486 -12.52 10.55 23.68
CA ARG A 486 -13.32 10.31 22.47
C ARG A 486 -14.52 9.39 22.75
N ILE A 487 -14.26 8.17 23.23
CA ILE A 487 -15.33 7.20 23.50
C ILE A 487 -16.32 7.72 24.54
N GLY A 488 -15.89 8.24 25.69
CA GLY A 488 -16.82 8.77 26.70
C GLY A 488 -17.76 9.87 26.19
N ARG A 489 -17.27 10.81 25.37
CA ARG A 489 -18.13 11.86 24.78
C ARG A 489 -19.07 11.32 23.70
N ILE A 490 -18.63 10.37 22.88
CA ILE A 490 -19.46 9.79 21.81
C ILE A 490 -20.48 8.78 22.36
N VAL A 491 -20.17 8.05 23.44
CA VAL A 491 -21.14 7.27 24.23
C VAL A 491 -22.21 8.19 24.84
N PHE A 492 -21.84 9.34 25.41
CA PHE A 492 -22.84 10.28 25.93
C PHE A 492 -23.71 10.88 24.80
N ARG A 493 -23.14 11.24 23.63
CA ARG A 493 -23.95 11.64 22.46
C ARG A 493 -24.94 10.55 22.05
N ASN A 494 -24.51 9.29 21.99
CA ASN A 494 -25.38 8.15 21.67
C ASN A 494 -26.46 7.89 22.74
N ALA A 495 -26.15 8.06 24.02
CA ALA A 495 -27.11 7.91 25.11
C ALA A 495 -28.26 8.94 25.05
N LEU A 496 -27.95 10.18 24.63
CA LEU A 496 -28.94 11.24 24.42
C LEU A 496 -29.87 10.97 23.23
N GLU A 497 -29.43 10.17 22.26
CA GLU A 497 -30.21 9.81 21.06
C GLU A 497 -31.08 8.57 21.27
N LEU A 498 -30.51 7.52 21.90
CA LEU A 498 -31.12 6.20 22.02
C LEU A 498 -32.32 6.14 22.98
N GLN A 499 -32.43 7.13 23.86
CA GLN A 499 -33.39 7.23 24.97
C GLN A 499 -33.29 6.07 25.99
N GLY A 500 -33.78 6.29 27.21
CA GLY A 500 -33.73 5.29 28.28
C GLY A 500 -32.33 4.99 28.84
N ILE A 501 -31.37 5.90 28.65
CA ILE A 501 -30.10 5.95 29.39
C ILE A 501 -29.98 7.36 29.97
N GLU A 502 -29.80 7.48 31.28
CA GLU A 502 -29.58 8.76 31.96
C GLU A 502 -28.12 8.85 32.43
N VAL A 503 -27.40 9.88 31.95
CA VAL A 503 -26.00 10.12 32.33
C VAL A 503 -25.98 11.11 33.49
N VAL A 504 -26.06 10.58 34.72
CA VAL A 504 -26.15 11.37 35.96
C VAL A 504 -24.79 11.93 36.44
N ALA A 505 -23.68 11.32 36.02
CA ALA A 505 -22.33 11.71 36.44
C ALA A 505 -21.23 11.46 35.39
N ILE A 506 -20.16 12.25 35.45
CA ILE A 506 -18.91 12.11 34.69
C ILE A 506 -17.73 12.25 35.67
N ASN A 507 -16.62 11.54 35.42
CA ASN A 507 -15.35 11.77 36.11
C ASN A 507 -14.21 11.98 35.10
N ASP A 508 -13.51 13.12 35.18
CA ASP A 508 -12.22 13.28 34.50
C ASP A 508 -11.25 14.21 35.26
N PRO A 509 -10.11 13.69 35.76
CA PRO A 509 -9.14 14.48 36.53
C PRO A 509 -8.26 15.40 35.66
N PHE A 510 -8.48 15.46 34.35
CA PHE A 510 -7.65 16.20 33.38
C PHE A 510 -8.43 17.20 32.52
N ILE A 511 -9.74 17.35 32.71
CA ILE A 511 -10.61 18.25 31.95
C ILE A 511 -11.49 19.02 32.94
N ASP A 512 -11.33 20.33 33.07
CA ASP A 512 -12.21 21.15 33.91
C ASP A 512 -13.60 21.31 33.26
N LEU A 513 -14.59 21.72 34.06
CA LEU A 513 -15.98 21.86 33.62
C LEU A 513 -16.16 22.79 32.40
N SER A 514 -15.39 23.87 32.29
CA SER A 514 -15.49 24.78 31.14
C SER A 514 -14.92 24.15 29.87
N TYR A 515 -13.85 23.35 30.02
CA TYR A 515 -13.27 22.59 28.92
C TYR A 515 -14.14 21.37 28.53
N MET A 516 -14.85 20.74 29.49
CA MET A 516 -15.87 19.71 29.19
C MET A 516 -16.97 20.27 28.29
N VAL A 517 -17.50 21.47 28.61
CA VAL A 517 -18.49 22.17 27.76
C VAL A 517 -17.94 22.39 26.35
N TYR A 518 -16.70 22.88 26.22
CA TYR A 518 -16.06 23.10 24.93
C TYR A 518 -15.88 21.79 24.12
N MET A 519 -15.29 20.76 24.73
CA MET A 519 -15.00 19.47 24.07
C MET A 519 -16.24 18.65 23.72
N PHE A 520 -17.36 18.87 24.41
CA PHE A 520 -18.64 18.26 24.04
C PHE A 520 -19.34 19.04 22.91
N LYS A 521 -19.29 20.38 22.96
CA LYS A 521 -19.91 21.29 21.99
C LYS A 521 -19.28 21.19 20.59
N TYR A 522 -17.96 21.05 20.51
CA TYR A 522 -17.20 21.03 19.26
C TYR A 522 -16.46 19.70 19.09
N ASP A 523 -16.86 18.91 18.08
CA ASP A 523 -16.11 17.73 17.64
C ASP A 523 -15.61 17.91 16.21
N SER A 524 -14.34 17.57 15.95
CA SER A 524 -13.70 17.71 14.63
C SER A 524 -14.14 16.65 13.61
N VAL A 525 -14.76 15.56 14.06
CA VAL A 525 -15.30 14.49 13.22
C VAL A 525 -16.82 14.55 13.26
N HIS A 526 -17.39 14.36 14.45
CA HIS A 526 -18.84 14.25 14.67
C HIS A 526 -19.52 15.62 14.78
N GLY A 527 -18.83 16.69 14.36
CA GLY A 527 -19.33 18.05 14.25
C GLY A 527 -19.78 18.71 15.56
N ARG A 528 -20.43 19.87 15.39
CA ARG A 528 -21.06 20.60 16.50
C ARG A 528 -22.24 19.82 17.07
N PHE A 529 -22.27 19.69 18.40
CA PHE A 529 -23.44 19.19 19.12
C PHE A 529 -24.67 20.07 18.80
N LYS A 530 -25.85 19.45 18.67
CA LYS A 530 -27.07 20.11 18.19
C LYS A 530 -27.91 20.72 19.32
N GLY A 531 -27.79 20.18 20.52
CA GLY A 531 -28.50 20.64 21.72
C GLY A 531 -27.76 21.76 22.47
N THR A 532 -28.24 22.07 23.67
CA THR A 532 -27.56 23.02 24.56
C THR A 532 -26.51 22.30 25.42
N VAL A 533 -25.39 22.97 25.68
CA VAL A 533 -24.38 22.55 26.65
C VAL A 533 -23.77 23.77 27.32
N GLU A 534 -23.81 23.81 28.65
CA GLU A 534 -23.34 24.91 29.49
C GLU A 534 -22.77 24.40 30.83
N ALA A 535 -22.08 25.28 31.55
CA ALA A 535 -21.60 25.04 32.90
C ALA A 535 -22.44 25.88 33.87
N LYS A 536 -23.08 25.23 34.85
CA LYS A 536 -24.00 25.91 35.77
C LYS A 536 -23.99 25.21 37.13
N ASP A 537 -23.97 25.98 38.21
CA ASP A 537 -24.07 25.49 39.60
C ASP A 537 -23.06 24.36 39.94
N GLY A 538 -21.84 24.44 39.36
CA GLY A 538 -20.78 23.44 39.50
C GLY A 538 -20.98 22.15 38.67
N LYS A 539 -22.02 22.08 37.84
CA LYS A 539 -22.41 20.93 37.02
C LYS A 539 -22.30 21.21 35.53
N LEU A 540 -22.15 20.13 34.76
CA LEU A 540 -22.31 20.15 33.31
C LEU A 540 -23.82 20.06 33.02
N VAL A 541 -24.39 21.02 32.30
CA VAL A 541 -25.81 21.01 31.93
C VAL A 541 -25.94 20.78 30.43
N ILE A 542 -26.64 19.73 30.04
CA ILE A 542 -26.88 19.36 28.64
C ILE A 542 -28.38 19.18 28.42
N ASN A 543 -28.95 19.89 27.44
CA ASN A 543 -30.39 19.92 27.17
C ASN A 543 -31.26 20.24 28.41
N GLY A 544 -30.71 20.95 29.40
CA GLY A 544 -31.37 21.28 30.68
C GLY A 544 -31.21 20.23 31.79
N VAL A 545 -30.70 19.04 31.49
CA VAL A 545 -30.36 18.00 32.48
C VAL A 545 -29.01 18.33 33.12
N ALA A 546 -28.86 18.20 34.44
CA ALA A 546 -27.68 18.62 35.19
C ALA A 546 -26.84 17.44 35.70
N ILE A 547 -25.72 17.20 35.03
CA ILE A 547 -24.78 16.09 35.26
C ILE A 547 -23.71 16.49 36.28
N THR A 548 -23.53 15.66 37.31
CA THR A 548 -22.49 15.86 38.33
C THR A 548 -21.10 15.56 37.76
N VAL A 549 -20.11 16.38 38.08
CA VAL A 549 -18.73 16.21 37.58
C VAL A 549 -17.77 15.94 38.74
N PHE A 550 -17.00 14.87 38.62
CA PHE A 550 -15.89 14.49 39.51
C PHE A 550 -14.54 14.66 38.79
N ALA A 551 -13.46 14.78 39.57
CA ALA A 551 -12.10 15.00 39.06
C ALA A 551 -11.07 14.07 39.72
N GLU A 552 -11.47 12.82 40.02
CA GLU A 552 -10.65 11.85 40.73
C GLU A 552 -9.73 11.05 39.81
N LYS A 553 -8.53 10.75 40.31
CA LYS A 553 -7.53 9.88 39.64
C LYS A 553 -7.62 8.42 40.08
N ASP A 554 -8.18 8.17 41.26
CA ASP A 554 -8.45 6.82 41.77
C ASP A 554 -9.92 6.47 41.50
N PRO A 555 -10.22 5.42 40.70
CA PRO A 555 -11.59 4.96 40.45
C PRO A 555 -12.42 4.67 41.69
N SER A 556 -11.79 4.38 42.84
CA SER A 556 -12.43 4.08 44.12
C SER A 556 -12.69 5.30 45.02
N ALA A 557 -12.15 6.47 44.66
CA ALA A 557 -12.51 7.74 45.31
C ALA A 557 -13.81 8.34 44.74
N ILE A 558 -14.22 7.94 43.52
CA ILE A 558 -15.39 8.51 42.84
C ILE A 558 -16.68 8.08 43.55
N GLN A 559 -17.46 9.05 44.04
CA GLN A 559 -18.68 8.81 44.83
C GLN A 559 -19.90 8.56 43.94
N TRP A 560 -19.84 7.56 43.05
CA TRP A 560 -20.92 7.22 42.10
C TRP A 560 -22.31 7.10 42.75
N GLY A 561 -22.39 6.44 43.92
CA GLY A 561 -23.64 6.27 44.68
C GLY A 561 -24.31 7.58 45.09
N SER A 562 -23.55 8.67 45.27
CA SER A 562 -24.12 10.00 45.57
C SER A 562 -24.94 10.60 44.41
N THR A 563 -24.87 10.00 43.23
CA THR A 563 -25.54 10.44 41.99
C THR A 563 -26.54 9.44 41.42
N GLY A 564 -26.67 8.25 42.02
CA GLY A 564 -27.46 7.14 41.46
C GLY A 564 -26.79 6.42 40.27
N ALA A 565 -25.49 6.61 40.03
CA ALA A 565 -24.78 6.00 38.92
C ALA A 565 -24.53 4.49 39.13
N GLU A 566 -25.50 3.66 38.78
CA GLU A 566 -25.41 2.20 38.93
C GLU A 566 -24.49 1.52 37.90
N TYR A 567 -24.47 2.01 36.65
CA TYR A 567 -23.71 1.41 35.53
C TYR A 567 -22.64 2.38 35.03
N ILE A 568 -21.36 1.95 35.07
CA ILE A 568 -20.20 2.80 34.74
C ILE A 568 -19.55 2.36 33.42
N VAL A 569 -19.30 3.31 32.52
CA VAL A 569 -18.52 3.08 31.30
C VAL A 569 -17.05 3.42 31.57
N GLU A 570 -16.24 2.40 31.81
CA GLU A 570 -14.79 2.54 31.97
C GLU A 570 -14.16 2.74 30.59
N SER A 571 -13.85 4.01 30.28
CA SER A 571 -13.36 4.45 28.96
C SER A 571 -12.01 5.18 29.00
N THR A 572 -11.30 5.14 30.13
CA THR A 572 -9.95 5.72 30.25
C THR A 572 -8.89 4.93 29.47
N GLY A 573 -9.12 3.63 29.26
CA GLY A 573 -8.10 2.72 28.73
C GLY A 573 -6.93 2.48 29.70
N VAL A 574 -7.13 2.66 31.01
CA VAL A 574 -6.20 2.29 32.08
C VAL A 574 -6.70 1.04 32.81
N PHE A 575 -7.98 1.01 33.17
CA PHE A 575 -8.55 0.07 34.14
C PHE A 575 -9.21 -1.14 33.45
N THR A 576 -8.52 -1.72 32.46
CA THR A 576 -9.08 -2.74 31.53
C THR A 576 -9.03 -4.18 32.03
N THR A 577 -8.93 -4.40 33.35
CA THR A 577 -8.97 -5.73 33.99
C THR A 577 -10.02 -5.76 35.09
N ILE A 578 -10.50 -6.96 35.49
CA ILE A 578 -11.56 -7.11 36.50
C ILE A 578 -11.16 -6.40 37.81
N ASP A 579 -9.97 -6.70 38.32
CA ASP A 579 -9.37 -6.08 39.51
C ASP A 579 -9.45 -4.54 39.47
N LYS A 580 -8.98 -3.94 38.37
CA LYS A 580 -8.88 -2.49 38.22
C LYS A 580 -10.22 -1.80 38.01
N ALA A 581 -11.10 -2.38 37.19
CA ALA A 581 -12.44 -1.86 36.97
C ALA A 581 -13.30 -1.98 38.23
N SER A 582 -13.12 -3.05 39.03
CA SER A 582 -13.84 -3.28 40.28
C SER A 582 -13.61 -2.19 41.33
N ALA A 583 -12.58 -1.36 41.19
CA ALA A 583 -12.38 -0.20 42.05
C ALA A 583 -13.57 0.78 42.00
N HIS A 584 -14.26 0.94 40.87
CA HIS A 584 -15.50 1.74 40.79
C HIS A 584 -16.65 1.22 41.66
N LEU A 585 -16.70 -0.10 41.94
CA LEU A 585 -17.76 -0.70 42.77
C LEU A 585 -17.69 -0.19 44.22
N LYS A 586 -16.50 0.17 44.71
CA LYS A 586 -16.31 0.82 46.02
C LYS A 586 -16.99 2.19 46.11
N GLY A 587 -17.15 2.88 44.97
CA GLY A 587 -17.86 4.14 44.83
C GLY A 587 -19.39 4.02 44.87
N GLY A 588 -19.94 2.81 44.97
CA GLY A 588 -21.38 2.54 44.94
C GLY A 588 -21.95 2.14 43.57
N ALA A 589 -21.10 1.90 42.57
CA ALA A 589 -21.54 1.35 41.28
C ALA A 589 -21.96 -0.13 41.41
N LYS A 590 -22.99 -0.54 40.66
CA LYS A 590 -23.43 -1.94 40.56
C LYS A 590 -22.70 -2.73 39.45
N LYS A 591 -22.35 -2.08 38.33
CA LYS A 591 -21.71 -2.75 37.19
C LYS A 591 -20.76 -1.83 36.42
N VAL A 592 -19.71 -2.40 35.85
CA VAL A 592 -18.72 -1.69 35.01
C VAL A 592 -18.62 -2.33 33.63
N ILE A 593 -18.74 -1.51 32.59
CA ILE A 593 -18.58 -1.87 31.18
C ILE A 593 -17.26 -1.26 30.71
N ILE A 594 -16.24 -2.09 30.48
CA ILE A 594 -14.95 -1.66 29.93
C ILE A 594 -15.13 -1.42 28.43
N SER A 595 -14.91 -0.17 27.96
CA SER A 595 -15.00 0.22 26.55
C SER A 595 -13.73 -0.12 25.75
N ALA A 596 -13.13 -1.27 26.03
CA ALA A 596 -11.95 -1.83 25.40
C ALA A 596 -11.90 -3.36 25.68
N PRO A 597 -11.14 -4.15 24.89
CA PRO A 597 -10.91 -5.56 25.20
C PRO A 597 -10.26 -5.76 26.56
N SER A 598 -10.77 -6.71 27.33
CA SER A 598 -10.17 -7.12 28.59
C SER A 598 -9.33 -8.40 28.44
N ALA A 599 -8.36 -8.58 29.33
CA ALA A 599 -7.58 -9.81 29.41
C ALA A 599 -8.41 -10.93 30.07
N ASP A 600 -9.09 -10.57 31.15
CA ASP A 600 -9.77 -11.40 32.14
C ASP A 600 -11.29 -11.22 32.17
N ALA A 601 -11.82 -10.01 31.98
CA ALA A 601 -13.27 -9.79 32.00
C ALA A 601 -13.97 -10.43 30.76
N PRO A 602 -15.20 -10.97 30.93
CA PRO A 602 -15.97 -11.52 29.83
C PRO A 602 -16.30 -10.44 28.80
N MET A 603 -16.16 -10.81 27.51
CA MET A 603 -16.44 -9.91 26.38
C MET A 603 -17.78 -10.24 25.75
N TYR A 604 -18.52 -9.19 25.41
CA TYR A 604 -19.82 -9.26 24.76
C TYR A 604 -19.80 -8.42 23.49
N VAL A 605 -20.43 -8.93 22.43
CA VAL A 605 -20.70 -8.21 21.18
C VAL A 605 -22.19 -8.36 20.87
N CYS A 606 -22.88 -7.23 20.68
CA CYS A 606 -24.31 -7.21 20.41
C CYS A 606 -24.63 -7.93 19.09
N GLY A 607 -25.68 -8.75 19.08
CA GLY A 607 -26.03 -9.63 17.96
C GLY A 607 -25.13 -10.87 17.80
N VAL A 608 -24.15 -11.10 18.68
CA VAL A 608 -23.22 -12.25 18.56
C VAL A 608 -23.32 -13.21 19.74
N ASN A 609 -23.16 -12.73 20.99
CA ASN A 609 -23.07 -13.58 22.18
C ASN A 609 -23.74 -13.01 23.44
N LEU A 610 -24.81 -12.20 23.28
CA LEU A 610 -25.54 -11.64 24.42
C LEU A 610 -26.29 -12.73 25.22
N ASP A 611 -26.62 -13.85 24.58
CA ASP A 611 -27.15 -15.07 25.20
C ASP A 611 -26.19 -15.71 26.23
N SER A 612 -24.87 -15.46 26.11
CA SER A 612 -23.87 -15.93 27.07
C SER A 612 -23.65 -14.95 28.25
N TYR A 613 -24.60 -14.06 28.51
CA TYR A 613 -24.56 -13.09 29.60
C TYR A 613 -24.93 -13.72 30.96
N ASP A 614 -24.10 -13.48 31.99
CA ASP A 614 -24.43 -13.83 33.37
C ASP A 614 -24.52 -12.55 34.21
N PRO A 615 -25.69 -12.21 34.79
CA PRO A 615 -25.88 -11.06 35.68
C PRO A 615 -24.89 -11.00 36.86
N LYS A 616 -24.33 -12.14 37.27
CA LYS A 616 -23.28 -12.22 38.31
C LYS A 616 -22.00 -11.48 37.91
N HIS A 617 -21.72 -11.30 36.62
CA HIS A 617 -20.55 -10.55 36.16
C HIS A 617 -20.75 -9.04 36.45
N LYS A 618 -20.03 -8.54 37.45
CA LYS A 618 -20.04 -7.11 37.86
C LYS A 618 -19.04 -6.24 37.09
N VAL A 619 -18.10 -6.86 36.38
CA VAL A 619 -17.26 -6.22 35.35
C VAL A 619 -17.39 -7.00 34.05
N ILE A 620 -17.70 -6.31 32.96
CA ILE A 620 -17.82 -6.87 31.61
C ILE A 620 -17.10 -5.96 30.60
N SER A 621 -16.89 -6.43 29.36
CA SER A 621 -16.23 -5.67 28.30
C SER A 621 -17.03 -5.70 27.00
N ASN A 622 -17.13 -4.56 26.32
CA ASN A 622 -17.75 -4.46 24.97
C ASN A 622 -16.76 -4.84 23.84
N ALA A 623 -15.69 -5.59 24.14
CA ALA A 623 -14.60 -5.89 23.23
C ALA A 623 -13.98 -4.63 22.57
N SER A 624 -13.60 -4.69 21.29
CA SER A 624 -13.10 -3.53 20.51
C SER A 624 -14.04 -3.18 19.35
N CYS A 625 -13.91 -1.98 18.80
CA CYS A 625 -14.55 -1.56 17.56
C CYS A 625 -14.30 -2.55 16.40
N THR A 626 -13.05 -2.95 16.16
CA THR A 626 -12.71 -3.96 15.15
C THR A 626 -13.34 -5.34 15.43
N THR A 627 -13.45 -5.75 16.70
CA THR A 627 -14.14 -7.00 17.07
C THR A 627 -15.65 -6.91 16.85
N ASN A 628 -16.27 -5.75 17.14
CA ASN A 628 -17.69 -5.51 16.87
C ASN A 628 -17.99 -5.46 15.36
N CYS A 629 -17.05 -5.01 14.53
CA CYS A 629 -17.17 -5.10 13.06
C CYS A 629 -17.01 -6.55 12.56
N LEU A 630 -15.97 -7.24 13.03
CA LEU A 630 -15.59 -8.55 12.50
C LEU A 630 -16.50 -9.69 12.99
N ALA A 631 -16.93 -9.69 14.25
CA ALA A 631 -17.65 -10.84 14.82
C ALA A 631 -19.04 -11.10 14.21
N PRO A 632 -19.92 -10.10 13.96
CA PRO A 632 -21.20 -10.32 13.28
C PRO A 632 -21.01 -10.87 11.86
N LEU A 633 -20.10 -10.26 11.07
CA LEU A 633 -19.76 -10.73 9.73
C LEU A 633 -19.22 -12.18 9.75
N ALA A 634 -18.34 -12.49 10.70
CA ALA A 634 -17.79 -13.82 10.87
C ALA A 634 -18.85 -14.85 11.29
N LYS A 635 -19.82 -14.47 12.14
CA LYS A 635 -20.94 -15.34 12.56
C LYS A 635 -21.85 -15.68 11.37
N ILE A 636 -22.35 -14.67 10.65
CA ILE A 636 -23.22 -14.85 9.47
C ILE A 636 -22.58 -15.81 8.45
N ILE A 637 -21.28 -15.65 8.19
CA ILE A 637 -20.55 -16.48 7.23
C ILE A 637 -20.20 -17.86 7.78
N HIS A 638 -19.86 -17.97 9.06
CA HIS A 638 -19.55 -19.26 9.70
C HIS A 638 -20.80 -20.14 9.80
N ASP A 639 -21.93 -19.60 10.26
CA ASP A 639 -23.16 -20.37 10.47
C ASP A 639 -23.74 -20.87 9.13
N LYS A 640 -23.66 -20.04 8.08
CA LYS A 640 -24.11 -20.41 6.73
C LYS A 640 -23.12 -21.37 6.03
N TYR A 641 -21.85 -20.99 5.93
CA TYR A 641 -20.88 -21.61 5.02
C TYR A 641 -19.75 -22.40 5.70
N GLY A 642 -19.57 -22.24 7.01
CA GLY A 642 -18.44 -22.78 7.77
C GLY A 642 -17.15 -22.02 7.45
N ILE A 643 -16.62 -21.23 8.39
CA ILE A 643 -15.24 -20.72 8.28
C ILE A 643 -14.29 -21.80 8.82
N VAL A 644 -13.34 -22.22 7.99
CA VAL A 644 -12.28 -23.17 8.36
C VAL A 644 -11.07 -22.42 8.92
N GLU A 645 -10.66 -21.34 8.24
CA GLU A 645 -9.53 -20.49 8.61
C GLU A 645 -9.68 -19.08 8.02
N GLY A 646 -9.16 -18.06 8.71
CA GLY A 646 -9.25 -16.67 8.27
C GLY A 646 -8.16 -15.74 8.83
N LEU A 647 -7.73 -14.80 7.99
CA LEU A 647 -6.67 -13.84 8.26
C LEU A 647 -7.18 -12.43 7.96
N MET A 648 -7.30 -11.62 9.02
CA MET A 648 -7.85 -10.27 8.98
C MET A 648 -6.76 -9.20 8.92
N THR A 649 -7.02 -8.14 8.19
CA THR A 649 -6.32 -6.85 8.28
C THR A 649 -7.35 -5.77 8.49
N THR A 650 -7.14 -4.84 9.42
CA THR A 650 -7.94 -3.60 9.46
C THR A 650 -7.10 -2.42 9.01
N VAL A 651 -7.57 -1.71 7.98
CA VAL A 651 -7.04 -0.40 7.62
C VAL A 651 -7.83 0.59 8.47
N HIS A 652 -7.15 1.17 9.45
CA HIS A 652 -7.80 1.77 10.62
C HIS A 652 -7.40 3.23 10.76
N ALA A 653 -8.37 4.07 11.09
CA ALA A 653 -8.14 5.47 11.43
C ALA A 653 -7.11 5.65 12.56
N THR A 654 -6.58 6.86 12.62
CA THR A 654 -5.78 7.38 13.74
C THR A 654 -6.59 7.35 15.04
N THR A 655 -5.93 7.11 16.17
CA THR A 655 -6.54 7.21 17.50
C THR A 655 -5.69 8.08 18.42
N ALA A 656 -6.24 8.48 19.57
CA ALA A 656 -5.54 9.27 20.59
C ALA A 656 -4.28 8.60 21.22
N THR A 657 -3.93 7.37 20.80
CA THR A 657 -2.71 6.68 21.23
C THR A 657 -1.51 6.90 20.28
N GLN A 658 -1.75 7.33 19.05
CA GLN A 658 -0.71 7.66 18.07
C GLN A 658 -0.19 9.09 18.29
N LYS A 659 0.94 9.44 17.65
CA LYS A 659 1.63 10.72 17.82
C LYS A 659 1.49 11.62 16.58
N THR A 660 1.38 12.93 16.80
CA THR A 660 1.36 13.94 15.72
C THR A 660 2.72 14.07 15.04
N VAL A 661 3.79 14.05 15.83
CA VAL A 661 5.21 13.99 15.41
C VAL A 661 5.88 12.78 16.06
N ASP A 662 7.03 12.34 15.56
CA ASP A 662 7.77 11.20 16.12
C ASP A 662 8.08 11.41 17.62
N GLY A 663 7.68 10.46 18.46
CA GLY A 663 7.79 10.54 19.92
C GLY A 663 7.72 9.19 20.64
N PRO A 664 7.81 9.17 21.98
CA PRO A 664 7.88 7.94 22.76
C PRO A 664 6.66 7.02 22.60
N SER A 665 6.88 5.70 22.58
CA SER A 665 5.80 4.71 22.71
C SER A 665 6.32 3.45 23.38
N ASN A 666 5.90 3.23 24.62
CA ASN A 666 6.45 2.19 25.51
C ASN A 666 6.00 0.76 25.18
N LYS A 667 5.13 0.56 24.18
CA LYS A 667 4.57 -0.75 23.81
C LYS A 667 4.53 -1.05 22.30
N ASP A 668 4.62 -0.03 21.46
CA ASP A 668 4.56 -0.14 20.00
C ASP A 668 5.43 0.97 19.40
N TRP A 669 6.68 0.66 19.07
CA TRP A 669 7.63 1.65 18.53
C TRP A 669 7.14 2.24 17.19
N ARG A 670 6.42 1.46 16.38
CA ARG A 670 5.81 1.92 15.12
C ARG A 670 4.72 2.96 15.42
N GLY A 671 3.89 2.69 16.43
CA GLY A 671 2.88 3.61 16.95
C GLY A 671 3.41 4.91 17.58
N GLY A 672 4.72 5.02 17.83
CA GLY A 672 5.37 6.27 18.25
C GLY A 672 5.68 7.25 17.10
N ARG A 673 5.56 6.81 15.85
CA ARG A 673 5.87 7.63 14.66
C ARG A 673 4.72 8.57 14.29
N SER A 674 5.04 9.66 13.60
CA SER A 674 4.09 10.67 13.12
C SER A 674 3.00 10.03 12.24
N VAL A 675 1.78 9.98 12.78
CA VAL A 675 0.65 9.29 12.14
C VAL A 675 0.09 10.05 10.93
N ALA A 676 0.26 11.36 10.87
CA ALA A 676 -0.25 12.21 9.80
C ALA A 676 0.38 11.93 8.42
N ASN A 677 1.54 11.26 8.37
CA ASN A 677 2.28 10.99 7.14
C ASN A 677 2.54 9.49 6.89
N ASN A 678 2.07 8.60 7.77
CA ASN A 678 2.48 7.20 7.78
C ASN A 678 1.33 6.19 7.62
N ILE A 679 1.64 5.11 6.90
CA ILE A 679 1.03 3.80 7.12
C ILE A 679 1.85 3.14 8.24
N ILE A 680 1.20 2.80 9.35
CA ILE A 680 1.85 2.22 10.54
C ILE A 680 1.29 0.81 10.77
N PRO A 681 2.05 -0.27 10.51
CA PRO A 681 1.64 -1.62 10.88
C PRO A 681 1.63 -1.77 12.41
N SER A 682 0.56 -2.35 12.95
CA SER A 682 0.44 -2.63 14.38
C SER A 682 -0.31 -3.95 14.60
N SER A 683 0.16 -4.76 15.54
CA SER A 683 -0.50 -6.02 15.91
C SER A 683 -1.85 -5.78 16.59
N THR A 684 -2.81 -6.70 16.47
CA THR A 684 -4.10 -6.58 17.15
C THR A 684 -4.63 -7.92 17.66
N GLY A 685 -5.20 -7.90 18.87
CA GLY A 685 -5.95 -9.03 19.42
C GLY A 685 -7.36 -9.18 18.84
N ALA A 686 -7.85 -8.22 18.05
CA ALA A 686 -9.27 -8.11 17.70
C ALA A 686 -9.86 -9.33 16.98
N ALA A 687 -9.09 -9.97 16.08
CA ALA A 687 -9.51 -11.20 15.41
C ALA A 687 -9.46 -12.43 16.33
N LYS A 688 -8.45 -12.52 17.21
CA LYS A 688 -8.38 -13.58 18.22
C LYS A 688 -9.52 -13.47 19.25
N ALA A 689 -9.96 -12.24 19.54
CA ALA A 689 -11.12 -11.99 20.39
C ALA A 689 -12.44 -12.49 19.79
N VAL A 690 -12.56 -12.61 18.45
CA VAL A 690 -13.73 -13.26 17.82
C VAL A 690 -13.82 -14.72 18.27
N GLY A 691 -12.69 -15.42 18.42
CA GLY A 691 -12.65 -16.77 18.97
C GLY A 691 -13.05 -16.89 20.45
N LYS A 692 -13.12 -15.77 21.20
CA LYS A 692 -13.70 -15.73 22.56
C LYS A 692 -15.22 -15.54 22.56
N VAL A 693 -15.77 -14.76 21.61
CA VAL A 693 -17.22 -14.50 21.51
C VAL A 693 -17.96 -15.47 20.59
N ILE A 694 -17.25 -16.18 19.71
CA ILE A 694 -17.75 -17.27 18.87
C ILE A 694 -16.80 -18.47 19.06
N PRO A 695 -17.05 -19.37 20.03
CA PRO A 695 -16.11 -20.42 20.40
C PRO A 695 -15.74 -21.39 19.26
N SER A 696 -16.62 -21.61 18.28
CA SER A 696 -16.37 -22.42 17.08
C SER A 696 -15.36 -21.81 16.09
N LEU A 697 -14.99 -20.54 16.30
CA LEU A 697 -13.95 -19.79 15.59
C LEU A 697 -12.65 -19.64 16.40
N ASN A 698 -12.58 -20.20 17.61
CA ASN A 698 -11.36 -20.18 18.41
C ASN A 698 -10.21 -20.87 17.67
N GLY A 699 -9.02 -20.24 17.65
CA GLY A 699 -7.88 -20.70 16.87
C GLY A 699 -7.99 -20.57 15.33
N LYS A 700 -9.16 -20.22 14.78
CA LYS A 700 -9.37 -20.10 13.32
C LYS A 700 -9.19 -18.69 12.76
N LEU A 701 -9.17 -17.66 13.62
CA LEU A 701 -9.05 -16.25 13.21
C LEU A 701 -7.89 -15.54 13.93
N THR A 702 -7.07 -14.85 13.14
CA THR A 702 -6.02 -13.92 13.63
C THR A 702 -5.87 -12.76 12.65
N GLY A 703 -5.12 -11.71 13.02
CA GLY A 703 -4.96 -10.55 12.15
C GLY A 703 -4.00 -9.48 12.63
N LEU A 704 -3.85 -8.45 11.81
CA LEU A 704 -3.04 -7.24 12.06
C LEU A 704 -3.83 -5.97 11.70
N SER A 705 -3.20 -4.81 11.87
CA SER A 705 -3.77 -3.52 11.48
C SER A 705 -2.74 -2.63 10.78
N PHE A 706 -3.23 -1.74 9.92
CA PHE A 706 -2.48 -0.60 9.40
C PHE A 706 -3.19 0.68 9.87
N ARG A 707 -2.55 1.46 10.75
CA ARG A 707 -3.03 2.82 11.05
C ARG A 707 -2.70 3.72 9.86
N VAL A 708 -3.64 4.57 9.48
CA VAL A 708 -3.50 5.50 8.35
C VAL A 708 -4.00 6.90 8.71
N PRO A 709 -3.64 7.96 7.94
CA PRO A 709 -3.94 9.35 8.32
C PRO A 709 -5.42 9.80 8.23
N THR A 710 -6.40 8.91 8.31
CA THR A 710 -7.80 9.31 8.52
C THR A 710 -8.09 9.56 10.00
N LEU A 711 -8.98 10.52 10.29
CA LEU A 711 -9.33 10.91 11.66
C LEU A 711 -10.33 9.98 12.33
N ASP A 712 -11.21 9.36 11.54
CA ASP A 712 -12.18 8.36 11.98
C ASP A 712 -12.61 7.49 10.78
N VAL A 713 -13.45 6.49 11.06
CA VAL A 713 -13.88 5.39 10.20
C VAL A 713 -12.75 4.47 9.75
N SER A 714 -13.01 3.18 9.90
CA SER A 714 -12.07 2.10 9.62
C SER A 714 -12.74 1.01 8.78
N VAL A 715 -11.92 0.12 8.21
CA VAL A 715 -12.40 -1.00 7.40
C VAL A 715 -11.72 -2.30 7.82
N VAL A 716 -12.51 -3.38 7.84
CA VAL A 716 -12.06 -4.76 7.97
C VAL A 716 -11.91 -5.37 6.58
N ASP A 717 -10.73 -5.89 6.31
CA ASP A 717 -10.41 -6.80 5.22
C ASP A 717 -10.26 -8.21 5.81
N LEU A 718 -11.23 -9.07 5.55
CA LEU A 718 -11.25 -10.46 6.01
C LEU A 718 -11.04 -11.40 4.82
N VAL A 719 -9.90 -12.09 4.77
CA VAL A 719 -9.69 -13.21 3.86
C VAL A 719 -9.99 -14.51 4.61
N VAL A 720 -10.91 -15.32 4.08
CA VAL A 720 -11.33 -16.61 4.69
C VAL A 720 -11.34 -17.74 3.67
N ARG A 721 -11.07 -18.96 4.17
CA ARG A 721 -11.44 -20.20 3.49
C ARG A 721 -12.69 -20.80 4.11
N LEU A 722 -13.68 -21.05 3.26
CA LEU A 722 -14.99 -21.62 3.58
C LEU A 722 -14.97 -23.14 3.44
N GLU A 723 -15.81 -23.80 4.23
CA GLU A 723 -16.03 -25.24 4.21
C GLU A 723 -16.96 -25.62 3.06
N LYS A 724 -18.12 -24.95 2.96
CA LYS A 724 -19.10 -25.11 1.89
C LYS A 724 -18.76 -24.17 0.74
N SER A 725 -18.66 -24.72 -0.47
CA SER A 725 -18.50 -23.95 -1.70
C SER A 725 -19.74 -23.09 -1.97
N THR A 726 -19.56 -21.84 -2.43
CA THR A 726 -20.66 -20.90 -2.69
C THR A 726 -20.26 -19.84 -3.72
N THR A 727 -21.21 -19.10 -4.31
CA THR A 727 -20.90 -17.92 -5.12
C THR A 727 -20.79 -16.65 -4.26
N TYR A 728 -20.13 -15.63 -4.79
CA TYR A 728 -20.10 -14.31 -4.15
C TYR A 728 -21.48 -13.63 -4.13
N ASP A 729 -22.37 -13.96 -5.06
CA ASP A 729 -23.74 -13.45 -5.06
C ASP A 729 -24.58 -14.06 -3.92
N ASP A 730 -24.42 -15.35 -3.63
CA ASP A 730 -25.03 -15.99 -2.45
C ASP A 730 -24.52 -15.38 -1.13
N ILE A 731 -23.21 -15.05 -1.06
CA ILE A 731 -22.61 -14.38 0.09
C ILE A 731 -23.22 -12.98 0.29
N LYS A 732 -23.32 -12.17 -0.78
CA LYS A 732 -23.97 -10.86 -0.74
C LYS A 732 -25.43 -10.98 -0.29
N ALA A 733 -26.18 -11.92 -0.87
CA ALA A 733 -27.58 -12.15 -0.51
C ALA A 733 -27.75 -12.59 0.95
N THR A 734 -26.87 -13.47 1.45
CA THR A 734 -26.87 -13.92 2.85
C THR A 734 -26.60 -12.77 3.81
N ILE A 735 -25.57 -11.94 3.56
CA ILE A 735 -25.26 -10.79 4.41
C ILE A 735 -26.37 -9.73 4.34
N LYS A 736 -26.95 -9.50 3.16
CA LYS A 736 -28.08 -8.57 2.99
C LYS A 736 -29.32 -9.02 3.77
N ALA A 737 -29.72 -10.28 3.65
CA ALA A 737 -30.86 -10.85 4.39
C ALA A 737 -30.62 -10.81 5.91
N ALA A 738 -29.39 -11.04 6.36
CA ALA A 738 -29.00 -10.89 7.76
C ALA A 738 -29.14 -9.43 8.24
N ALA A 739 -28.60 -8.47 7.49
CA ALA A 739 -28.64 -7.02 7.79
C ALA A 739 -30.06 -6.43 7.75
N GLU A 740 -30.93 -6.94 6.89
CA GLU A 740 -32.34 -6.52 6.80
C GLU A 740 -33.23 -7.23 7.85
N GLY A 741 -32.77 -8.37 8.38
CA GLY A 741 -33.43 -9.22 9.36
C GLY A 741 -32.78 -9.20 10.75
N GLU A 742 -32.24 -10.33 11.20
CA GLU A 742 -31.81 -10.57 12.59
C GLU A 742 -30.66 -9.66 13.07
N TYR A 743 -29.83 -9.14 12.15
CA TYR A 743 -28.70 -8.25 12.45
C TYR A 743 -29.03 -6.76 12.24
N LYS A 744 -30.29 -6.39 12.02
CA LYS A 744 -30.69 -5.01 11.71
C LYS A 744 -30.26 -4.01 12.81
N GLY A 745 -29.47 -3.01 12.43
CA GLY A 745 -28.87 -2.02 13.35
C GLY A 745 -27.52 -2.43 13.97
N ILE A 746 -27.12 -3.70 13.79
CA ILE A 746 -25.78 -4.23 14.11
C ILE A 746 -24.95 -4.35 12.84
N VAL A 747 -25.55 -4.87 11.76
CA VAL A 747 -24.93 -5.03 10.44
C VAL A 747 -25.74 -4.23 9.40
N GLY A 748 -25.03 -3.42 8.62
CA GLY A 748 -25.53 -2.80 7.40
C GLY A 748 -24.96 -3.47 6.15
N TYR A 749 -25.54 -3.15 5.00
CA TYR A 749 -25.12 -3.62 3.67
C TYR A 749 -25.11 -2.42 2.71
N THR A 750 -24.11 -2.34 1.81
CA THR A 750 -24.12 -1.40 0.70
C THR A 750 -23.49 -1.99 -0.57
N ASP A 751 -24.10 -1.71 -1.72
CA ASP A 751 -23.55 -1.91 -3.07
C ASP A 751 -23.22 -0.57 -3.78
N GLU A 752 -23.17 0.54 -3.04
CA GLU A 752 -22.82 1.86 -3.59
C GLU A 752 -21.30 2.08 -3.68
N GLN A 753 -20.89 3.17 -4.36
CA GLN A 753 -19.47 3.52 -4.58
C GLN A 753 -18.92 4.39 -3.43
N VAL A 754 -18.97 3.83 -2.22
CA VAL A 754 -18.68 4.46 -0.92
C VAL A 754 -17.18 4.59 -0.59
N VAL A 755 -16.85 5.58 0.25
CA VAL A 755 -15.52 5.80 0.88
C VAL A 755 -15.68 6.07 2.38
N SER A 756 -14.58 6.07 3.15
CA SER A 756 -14.69 6.09 4.62
C SER A 756 -15.49 7.27 5.21
N THR A 757 -15.44 8.47 4.63
CA THR A 757 -16.21 9.62 5.16
C THR A 757 -17.72 9.44 5.07
N ASP A 758 -18.21 8.50 4.25
CA ASP A 758 -19.65 8.23 4.09
C ASP A 758 -20.25 7.46 5.28
N PHE A 759 -19.40 6.97 6.19
CA PHE A 759 -19.82 6.25 7.39
C PHE A 759 -19.61 7.03 8.70
N ILE A 760 -19.21 8.30 8.64
CA ILE A 760 -19.06 9.13 9.85
C ILE A 760 -20.44 9.30 10.52
N GLY A 761 -20.53 8.88 11.78
CA GLY A 761 -21.80 8.85 12.53
C GLY A 761 -22.69 7.65 12.22
N ASN A 762 -22.19 6.61 11.52
CA ASN A 762 -22.97 5.41 11.24
C ASN A 762 -23.11 4.54 12.50
N GLU A 763 -24.36 4.16 12.84
CA GLU A 763 -24.70 3.45 14.07
C GLU A 763 -24.41 1.94 14.03
N ASN A 764 -24.17 1.37 12.84
CA ASN A 764 -23.93 -0.06 12.69
C ASN A 764 -22.51 -0.45 13.13
N SER A 765 -22.36 -1.66 13.66
CA SER A 765 -21.05 -2.21 14.05
C SER A 765 -20.19 -2.60 12.84
N SER A 766 -20.85 -3.01 11.75
CA SER A 766 -20.25 -3.57 10.53
C SER A 766 -21.12 -3.17 9.34
N ILE A 767 -20.57 -2.57 8.29
CA ILE A 767 -21.31 -2.24 7.06
C ILE A 767 -20.61 -2.89 5.87
N PHE A 768 -21.15 -4.01 5.40
CA PHE A 768 -20.54 -4.83 4.36
C PHE A 768 -20.58 -4.14 2.99
N ASP A 769 -19.42 -4.02 2.36
CA ASP A 769 -19.22 -3.38 1.06
C ASP A 769 -19.20 -4.45 -0.04
N ALA A 770 -20.39 -4.67 -0.62
CA ALA A 770 -20.65 -5.73 -1.58
C ALA A 770 -19.86 -5.57 -2.89
N ASN A 771 -19.34 -4.38 -3.18
CA ASN A 771 -18.60 -4.05 -4.39
C ASN A 771 -17.08 -3.83 -4.17
N ALA A 772 -16.60 -3.88 -2.92
CA ALA A 772 -15.16 -3.86 -2.61
C ALA A 772 -14.57 -5.26 -2.32
N GLY A 773 -15.39 -6.21 -1.85
CA GLY A 773 -14.98 -7.61 -1.68
C GLY A 773 -14.73 -8.35 -3.00
N ILE A 774 -14.03 -9.49 -2.93
CA ILE A 774 -13.68 -10.29 -4.11
C ILE A 774 -13.51 -11.78 -3.77
N GLN A 775 -14.15 -12.64 -4.56
CA GLN A 775 -13.96 -14.09 -4.52
C GLN A 775 -12.86 -14.51 -5.52
N LEU A 776 -11.97 -15.41 -5.11
CA LEU A 776 -11.00 -16.05 -6.01
C LEU A 776 -11.56 -17.36 -6.58
N ASN A 777 -12.14 -18.18 -5.71
CA ASN A 777 -12.75 -19.47 -6.04
C ASN A 777 -13.92 -19.75 -5.07
N PRO A 778 -14.76 -20.78 -5.31
CA PRO A 778 -15.97 -21.03 -4.50
C PRO A 778 -15.76 -21.19 -2.99
N ASN A 779 -14.52 -21.44 -2.53
CA ASN A 779 -14.18 -21.61 -1.12
C ASN A 779 -13.24 -20.52 -0.58
N PHE A 780 -12.73 -19.58 -1.39
CA PHE A 780 -11.71 -18.61 -0.96
C PHE A 780 -12.07 -17.18 -1.36
N VAL A 781 -12.33 -16.33 -0.37
CA VAL A 781 -12.98 -15.03 -0.54
C VAL A 781 -12.42 -13.96 0.40
N LYS A 782 -12.38 -12.73 -0.12
CA LYS A 782 -12.12 -11.48 0.64
C LYS A 782 -13.45 -10.76 0.86
N LEU A 783 -13.78 -10.52 2.12
CA LEU A 783 -14.96 -9.77 2.55
C LEU A 783 -14.51 -8.43 3.14
N ILE A 784 -15.14 -7.34 2.68
CA ILE A 784 -14.84 -5.98 3.14
C ILE A 784 -16.03 -5.46 3.95
N SER A 785 -15.76 -4.91 5.13
CA SER A 785 -16.79 -4.27 5.95
C SER A 785 -16.28 -3.02 6.65
N TRP A 786 -17.01 -1.92 6.50
CA TRP A 786 -16.74 -0.65 7.14
C TRP A 786 -17.22 -0.63 8.59
N TYR A 787 -16.66 0.25 9.39
CA TYR A 787 -17.18 0.59 10.71
C TYR A 787 -16.73 1.98 11.13
N ASP A 788 -17.66 2.77 11.67
CA ASP A 788 -17.28 3.92 12.48
C ASP A 788 -16.70 3.39 13.79
N ASN A 789 -15.40 3.61 13.99
CA ASN A 789 -14.67 3.05 15.12
C ASN A 789 -14.91 3.81 16.43
N GLU A 790 -15.57 4.96 16.39
CA GLU A 790 -16.03 5.68 17.57
C GLU A 790 -17.55 5.57 17.74
N TRP A 791 -18.34 5.91 16.71
CA TRP A 791 -19.79 6.04 16.79
C TRP A 791 -20.51 4.70 16.89
N GLY A 792 -20.33 3.81 15.90
CA GLY A 792 -20.93 2.48 15.91
C GLY A 792 -20.50 1.67 17.14
N TYR A 793 -19.24 1.80 17.56
CA TYR A 793 -18.76 1.19 18.81
C TYR A 793 -19.42 1.79 20.07
N SER A 794 -19.57 3.11 20.12
CA SER A 794 -20.23 3.79 21.25
C SER A 794 -21.72 3.44 21.34
N ARG A 795 -22.41 3.29 20.20
CA ARG A 795 -23.78 2.76 20.17
C ARG A 795 -23.84 1.35 20.76
N ARG A 796 -22.87 0.47 20.44
CA ARG A 796 -22.79 -0.86 21.06
C ARG A 796 -22.55 -0.83 22.57
N VAL A 797 -21.85 0.17 23.11
CA VAL A 797 -21.75 0.37 24.57
C VAL A 797 -23.13 0.73 25.15
N CYS A 798 -23.90 1.60 24.50
CA CYS A 798 -25.26 1.95 24.91
C CYS A 798 -26.24 0.75 24.82
N ASP A 799 -26.15 -0.05 23.76
CA ASP A 799 -26.99 -1.24 23.59
C ASP A 799 -26.66 -2.31 24.64
N LEU A 800 -25.36 -2.55 24.91
CA LEU A 800 -24.92 -3.48 25.96
C LEU A 800 -25.32 -2.99 27.37
N LEU A 801 -25.30 -1.68 27.63
CA LEU A 801 -25.79 -1.10 28.89
C LEU A 801 -27.27 -1.41 29.12
N LYS A 802 -28.13 -1.17 28.11
CA LYS A 802 -29.58 -1.41 28.22
C LYS A 802 -29.87 -2.90 28.37
N TYR A 803 -29.23 -3.75 27.56
CA TYR A 803 -29.36 -5.21 27.68
C TYR A 803 -28.91 -5.71 29.07
N ALA A 804 -27.76 -5.25 29.56
CA ALA A 804 -27.26 -5.62 30.89
C ALA A 804 -28.24 -5.21 32.01
N ALA A 805 -28.80 -4.00 31.95
CA ALA A 805 -29.79 -3.53 32.92
C ALA A 805 -31.12 -4.30 32.86
N GLU A 806 -31.58 -4.67 31.67
CA GLU A 806 -32.78 -5.50 31.48
C GLU A 806 -32.59 -6.92 32.03
N GLN A 807 -31.44 -7.55 31.78
CA GLN A 807 -31.12 -8.89 32.30
C GLN A 807 -30.85 -8.91 33.81
N ASP A 808 -30.13 -7.91 34.35
CA ASP A 808 -29.92 -7.81 35.81
C ASP A 808 -31.26 -7.56 36.54
N LYS A 809 -32.15 -6.71 35.99
CA LYS A 809 -33.50 -6.52 36.51
C LYS A 809 -34.34 -7.79 36.45
N ALA A 810 -34.26 -8.57 35.36
CA ALA A 810 -34.94 -9.86 35.25
C ALA A 810 -34.41 -10.90 36.26
N ALA A 811 -33.15 -10.77 36.67
CA ALA A 811 -32.52 -11.56 37.73
C ALA A 811 -32.70 -10.99 39.16
N GLY A 812 -33.34 -9.82 39.30
CA GLY A 812 -33.62 -9.18 40.59
C GLY A 812 -32.45 -8.40 41.23
N LEU A 813 -31.61 -7.75 40.42
CA LEU A 813 -30.39 -7.00 40.84
C LEU A 813 -30.49 -5.47 40.62
#